data_AF-A0A850AHK7-F1
#
_entry.id   AF-A0A850AHK7-F1
#
_cell.length_a   1.000
_cell.length_b   1.000
_cell.length_c   1.000
_cell.angle_alpha   90.00
_cell.angle_beta   90.00
_cell.angle_gamma   90.00
#
_symmetry.space_group_name_H-M   'P 1'
#
loop_
_entity.id
_entity.type
_entity.pdbx_description
1 polymer ?
#
loop_
_entity_poly.entity_id
_entity_poly.type
_entity_poly.pdbx_seq_one_letter_code
_entity_poly.pdbx_strand_id
1 'polypeptide(L)'
;MRFFPLNGRLIFWMFLHLFLTITFAKGDRDMPSSSATPRGALDKAPLIGYLMLEKTPSESDSAILHWLESQKELAAQQIFLAEIKSAAALANCQAVWVHIPGASAYRKWKKQLEQLRHLKSYFEAGGSLLLTHYAAYLPNDLGIESRRPEEHAIEITNRGFGRKHGFQGFRGHPVLASLFGGGYIWNAPEDHSETRVGYFDDNWPKEGKVAGVDKSYITVNPDSKLLIEYAAGAGKILAVGGYVHFEKQNLLRLHLESFIGETLRYLAGQAPSAAPTYWIFDELKPQSFAISSPPLQPGQNRRLSARQTSPLLLTREPATENYTETAGRRCLIMGKETGEIDEVWVHPFRVLRDLQIGVIEGDSVAWLKDLPAKVEIRPEAVAQVYETGWGTITQIVFAAQEQPGGLLHVSTDSSQPLSLLLKFHCDLRWMWPYRENTLGSLYYAYDAGLNALHVKDRSGDFYCLIGGDVEPSAHLQGQFVDIEWRSGPEGRDFQQFQGKETAENQVYAVMRFDLNAGNDYTLNFAVAGTNRGLAEAEQAYRELLANPLDAYNRAASHYQNLLATKTTIISPDSVFNEGYQWALAATDRFFVNTPDLGSALMAGFGPTSRGWDGGHRVNGRPGYGWYFGRDGAWSGFALTAYGEFEQVKAQLQFFAKFQDIDGKILHELTSSGASHYDAADSTPLYLVLAAHYLRASPKESSTGDQEFIRTLWPSLKKALDFMYSTDTDGDGLIENTNVGHGWIEGGKLYGAHVTLYMAGCWAEALKSAAFIAAQVGETALANQYRRDAEKVVEIIHRGFWNEETRFLNYGKRVDGSYEESRTVLPAVLLAFNLVEEEKTGRMLEEWAGNGFSPDWGIRIIGADSPYFNPTGYHYGSVWPLFTGWAGLAEYQYGRSVQGFTRIMNNLLIYRCWGLGYVEEVMHGTEYRPAGVCPHQCWSETNVLHPALSGMAGIEADAPRNRLGLKPRFPLHWDRAAVKNIRVGGAVIDLEFRREKNLTTYQLALREGRAISIDLQPEIPEGMEITAIEIAGKLQPLSQRGPRGLLAAAVSFTLENTATVQLRHRGGIGMVPLVAQPQPGDSSQGYRIINTRLEGNRYHITLEGKSGGRGVFYLKTFGVSIKRSEGGEIIPAPGERVWELTVRFDEDTAGYSRKALIVEW
;
A
#
# COMPACT_ATOMS: atom_id res chain seq x y z
N MET A 1 -8.08 9.05 -68.47
CA MET A 1 -9.06 9.27 -69.55
C MET A 1 -10.09 8.14 -69.48
N ARG A 2 -11.34 8.43 -69.83
CA ARG A 2 -12.57 7.65 -69.53
C ARG A 2 -12.62 6.21 -70.11
N PHE A 3 -13.50 5.42 -69.46
CA PHE A 3 -14.37 4.33 -69.97
C PHE A 3 -14.01 2.85 -69.73
N PHE A 4 -14.87 2.23 -68.91
CA PHE A 4 -15.32 0.82 -68.69
C PHE A 4 -15.61 0.00 -69.98
N PRO A 5 -16.07 -1.30 -69.92
CA PRO A 5 -16.10 -2.36 -68.86
C PRO A 5 -15.55 -3.74 -69.37
N LEU A 6 -15.37 -4.81 -68.57
CA LEU A 6 -16.38 -5.84 -68.19
C LEU A 6 -15.79 -6.96 -67.28
N ASN A 7 -16.56 -7.29 -66.24
CA ASN A 7 -16.83 -8.56 -65.56
C ASN A 7 -15.75 -9.45 -64.89
N GLY A 8 -16.02 -9.78 -63.61
CA GLY A 8 -15.53 -11.00 -62.95
C GLY A 8 -15.73 -11.01 -61.43
N ARG A 9 -16.88 -11.49 -60.96
CA ARG A 9 -17.34 -11.58 -59.57
C ARG A 9 -16.34 -12.21 -58.57
N LEU A 10 -16.04 -11.50 -57.48
CA LEU A 10 -16.19 -11.85 -56.05
C LEU A 10 -15.38 -10.82 -55.24
N ILE A 11 -15.86 -10.43 -54.05
CA ILE A 11 -15.26 -9.47 -53.10
C ILE A 11 -15.65 -8.00 -53.36
N PHE A 12 -16.65 -7.54 -52.60
CA PHE A 12 -16.81 -6.22 -51.94
C PHE A 12 -18.26 -6.22 -51.39
N TRP A 13 -18.52 -5.79 -50.17
CA TRP A 13 -18.62 -4.37 -49.86
C TRP A 13 -17.94 -4.02 -48.54
N MET A 14 -16.78 -3.38 -48.67
CA MET A 14 -16.15 -2.52 -47.68
C MET A 14 -16.45 -1.07 -48.11
N PHE A 15 -16.91 -0.24 -47.17
CA PHE A 15 -16.95 1.24 -47.20
C PHE A 15 -17.77 1.95 -48.31
N LEU A 16 -18.86 2.63 -47.90
CA LEU A 16 -18.77 4.03 -47.48
C LEU A 16 -20.12 4.56 -46.93
N HIS A 17 -20.00 5.42 -45.90
CA HIS A 17 -20.95 6.33 -45.22
C HIS A 17 -21.09 5.90 -43.75
N LEU A 18 -20.25 6.39 -42.84
CA LEU A 18 -20.11 7.80 -42.42
C LEU A 18 -21.48 8.45 -42.14
N PHE A 19 -21.65 8.76 -40.86
CA PHE A 19 -22.67 9.58 -40.20
C PHE A 19 -23.96 8.92 -39.70
N LEU A 20 -24.04 8.93 -38.36
CA LEU A 20 -25.22 8.95 -37.49
C LEU A 20 -26.07 7.68 -37.44
N THR A 21 -25.91 6.89 -36.38
CA THR A 21 -26.84 6.81 -35.22
C THR A 21 -26.51 5.56 -34.41
N ILE A 22 -26.38 5.75 -33.10
CA ILE A 22 -26.05 4.74 -32.07
C ILE A 22 -27.33 3.95 -31.73
N THR A 23 -27.34 2.62 -31.90
CA THR A 23 -28.17 1.70 -31.10
C THR A 23 -27.71 0.25 -31.23
N PHE A 24 -27.48 -0.39 -30.08
CA PHE A 24 -27.17 -1.81 -29.87
C PHE A 24 -28.43 -2.70 -29.96
N ALA A 25 -28.33 -3.88 -30.59
CA ALA A 25 -29.20 -5.03 -30.39
C ALA A 25 -28.38 -6.32 -30.68
N LYS A 26 -27.98 -7.06 -29.64
CA LYS A 26 -28.59 -8.29 -29.08
C LYS A 26 -28.24 -9.59 -29.83
N GLY A 27 -27.53 -10.47 -29.12
CA GLY A 27 -27.26 -11.87 -29.45
C GLY A 27 -26.49 -12.52 -28.29
N ASP A 28 -27.24 -13.17 -27.40
CA ASP A 28 -26.88 -13.63 -26.05
C ASP A 28 -25.85 -14.77 -25.97
N ARG A 29 -24.87 -14.62 -25.05
CA ARG A 29 -24.25 -15.70 -24.24
C ARG A 29 -23.76 -15.11 -22.91
N ASP A 30 -24.68 -15.14 -21.95
CA ASP A 30 -24.56 -15.22 -20.48
C ASP A 30 -23.24 -14.80 -19.81
N MET A 31 -23.14 -13.51 -19.49
CA MET A 31 -22.60 -13.07 -18.19
C MET A 31 -23.68 -13.32 -17.12
N PRO A 32 -23.34 -13.76 -15.89
CA PRO A 32 -24.30 -13.79 -14.81
C PRO A 32 -24.59 -12.34 -14.37
N SER A 33 -25.54 -11.69 -15.03
CA SER A 33 -26.36 -10.69 -14.36
C SER A 33 -26.91 -11.35 -13.11
N SER A 34 -26.81 -10.69 -11.95
CA SER A 34 -27.52 -11.13 -10.74
C SER A 34 -28.96 -11.45 -11.13
N SER A 35 -29.30 -12.74 -11.16
CA SER A 35 -30.68 -13.15 -11.35
C SER A 35 -31.44 -12.51 -10.19
N ALA A 36 -32.26 -11.52 -10.49
CA ALA A 36 -33.32 -11.11 -9.59
C ALA A 36 -34.09 -12.39 -9.28
N THR A 37 -33.88 -12.91 -8.07
CA THR A 37 -34.81 -13.84 -7.45
C THR A 37 -36.21 -13.24 -7.61
N PRO A 38 -37.25 -14.05 -7.82
CA PRO A 38 -38.60 -13.53 -7.97
C PRO A 38 -38.91 -12.69 -6.73
N ARG A 39 -39.02 -11.37 -6.90
CA ARG A 39 -39.51 -10.41 -5.90
C ARG A 39 -40.98 -10.70 -5.64
N GLY A 40 -41.24 -11.79 -4.94
CA GLY A 40 -42.56 -12.31 -4.68
C GLY A 40 -42.65 -12.97 -3.32
N ALA A 41 -42.00 -12.42 -2.28
CA ALA A 41 -42.22 -12.75 -0.87
C ALA A 41 -41.56 -11.80 0.17
N LEU A 42 -41.13 -10.57 -0.18
CA LEU A 42 -40.28 -9.73 0.70
C LEU A 42 -40.94 -8.47 1.30
N ASP A 43 -42.27 -8.39 1.35
CA ASP A 43 -42.96 -7.15 1.82
C ASP A 43 -43.23 -7.08 3.33
N LYS A 44 -42.74 -8.02 4.16
CA LYS A 44 -42.90 -7.96 5.62
C LYS A 44 -41.59 -8.17 6.36
N ALA A 45 -41.27 -7.23 7.26
CA ALA A 45 -40.20 -7.37 8.24
C ALA A 45 -40.38 -8.67 9.05
N PRO A 46 -39.31 -9.47 9.25
CA PRO A 46 -39.40 -10.69 10.05
C PRO A 46 -39.76 -10.35 11.49
N LEU A 47 -40.67 -11.13 12.07
CA LEU A 47 -41.07 -11.03 13.47
C LEU A 47 -40.05 -11.77 14.34
N ILE A 48 -39.37 -11.01 15.18
CA ILE A 48 -38.37 -11.45 16.13
C ILE A 48 -39.01 -11.54 17.52
N GLY A 49 -39.03 -12.72 18.10
CA GLY A 49 -39.44 -12.91 19.49
C GLY A 49 -38.29 -12.59 20.44
N TYR A 50 -38.40 -11.56 21.27
CA TYR A 50 -37.42 -11.32 22.34
C TYR A 50 -37.90 -11.98 23.63
N LEU A 51 -37.16 -12.98 24.09
CA LEU A 51 -37.56 -13.81 25.23
C LEU A 51 -36.97 -13.31 26.55
N MET A 52 -37.85 -12.91 27.46
CA MET A 52 -37.50 -12.45 28.81
C MET A 52 -37.90 -13.48 29.87
N LEU A 53 -37.14 -13.49 30.98
CA LEU A 53 -37.42 -14.36 32.12
C LEU A 53 -38.62 -13.85 32.94
N GLU A 54 -38.67 -12.55 33.20
CA GLU A 54 -39.64 -11.87 34.07
C GLU A 54 -40.39 -10.77 33.28
N LYS A 55 -41.58 -10.36 33.73
CA LYS A 55 -42.37 -9.31 33.04
C LYS A 55 -41.77 -7.91 33.16
N THR A 56 -41.01 -7.69 34.22
CA THR A 56 -40.26 -6.44 34.41
C THR A 56 -38.91 -6.61 33.70
N PRO A 57 -38.64 -5.83 32.64
CA PRO A 57 -37.38 -5.93 31.92
C PRO A 57 -36.22 -5.47 32.81
N SER A 58 -35.08 -6.16 32.73
CA SER A 58 -33.82 -5.63 33.25
C SER A 58 -33.36 -4.42 32.44
N GLU A 59 -32.27 -3.78 32.88
CA GLU A 59 -31.65 -2.68 32.14
C GLU A 59 -31.23 -3.12 30.72
N SER A 60 -30.61 -4.30 30.60
CA SER A 60 -30.20 -4.86 29.32
C SER A 60 -31.40 -5.26 28.45
N ASP A 61 -32.45 -5.86 29.04
CA ASP A 61 -33.69 -6.16 28.31
C ASP A 61 -34.32 -4.88 27.74
N SER A 62 -34.35 -3.81 28.55
CA SER A 62 -34.92 -2.52 28.14
C SER A 62 -34.13 -1.89 27.00
N ALA A 63 -32.79 -1.93 27.07
CA ALA A 63 -31.92 -1.38 26.03
C ALA A 63 -32.05 -2.16 24.70
N ILE A 64 -32.16 -3.49 24.76
CA ILE A 64 -32.37 -4.34 23.58
C ILE A 64 -33.75 -4.11 22.96
N LEU A 65 -34.80 -4.08 23.78
CA LEU A 65 -36.16 -3.83 23.31
C LEU A 65 -36.28 -2.46 22.64
N HIS A 66 -35.68 -1.43 23.25
CA HIS A 66 -35.64 -0.09 22.66
C HIS A 66 -34.97 -0.10 21.27
N TRP A 67 -33.84 -0.80 21.13
CA TRP A 67 -33.17 -0.94 19.84
C TRP A 67 -34.01 -1.72 18.82
N LEU A 68 -34.62 -2.84 19.22
CA LEU A 68 -35.48 -3.64 18.35
C LEU A 68 -36.69 -2.83 17.85
N GLU A 69 -37.32 -2.04 18.73
CA GLU A 69 -38.43 -1.15 18.41
C GLU A 69 -38.01 0.00 17.48
N SER A 70 -36.74 0.42 17.51
CA SER A 70 -36.22 1.44 16.60
C SER A 70 -35.89 0.90 15.20
N GLN A 71 -35.84 -0.42 15.00
CA GLN A 71 -35.51 -1.01 13.71
C GLN A 71 -36.69 -0.96 12.74
N LYS A 72 -36.44 -0.54 11.49
CA LYS A 72 -37.46 -0.53 10.43
C LYS A 72 -37.53 -1.86 9.67
N GLU A 73 -36.44 -2.61 9.66
CA GLU A 73 -36.31 -3.85 8.90
C GLU A 73 -36.65 -5.09 9.73
N LEU A 74 -36.95 -4.94 11.02
CA LEU A 74 -37.32 -6.02 11.94
C LEU A 74 -38.62 -5.65 12.65
N ALA A 75 -39.49 -6.62 12.89
CA ALA A 75 -40.61 -6.47 13.82
C ALA A 75 -40.27 -7.22 15.10
N ALA A 76 -40.67 -6.71 16.27
CA ALA A 76 -40.37 -7.33 17.55
C ALA A 76 -41.64 -7.70 18.32
N GLN A 77 -41.60 -8.86 18.98
CA GLN A 77 -42.61 -9.30 19.93
C GLN A 77 -41.93 -9.66 21.24
N GLN A 78 -42.41 -9.09 22.34
CA GLN A 78 -42.00 -9.49 23.68
C GLN A 78 -42.63 -10.83 24.04
N ILE A 79 -41.83 -11.76 24.53
CA ILE A 79 -42.26 -13.09 24.96
C ILE A 79 -41.73 -13.34 26.37
N PHE A 80 -42.56 -13.88 27.24
CA PHE A 80 -42.15 -14.23 28.61
C PHE A 80 -42.00 -15.75 28.74
N LEU A 81 -40.91 -16.21 29.34
CA LEU A 81 -40.62 -17.65 29.45
C LEU A 81 -41.75 -18.44 30.12
N ALA A 82 -42.41 -17.85 31.14
CA ALA A 82 -43.54 -18.46 31.83
C ALA A 82 -44.78 -18.68 30.94
N GLU A 83 -44.87 -18.01 29.79
CA GLU A 83 -45.99 -18.09 28.85
C GLU A 83 -45.76 -19.16 27.76
N ILE A 84 -44.53 -19.68 27.63
CA ILE A 84 -44.20 -20.73 26.66
C ILE A 84 -44.62 -22.10 27.22
N LYS A 85 -45.80 -22.56 26.83
CA LYS A 85 -46.34 -23.90 27.19
C LYS A 85 -46.05 -24.98 26.16
N SER A 86 -45.67 -24.60 24.94
CA SER A 86 -45.29 -25.49 23.84
C SER A 86 -44.52 -24.71 22.77
N ALA A 87 -43.84 -25.40 21.85
CA ALA A 87 -43.16 -24.78 20.72
C ALA A 87 -44.10 -23.95 19.81
N ALA A 88 -45.41 -24.27 19.80
CA ALA A 88 -46.40 -23.55 19.02
C ALA A 88 -46.55 -22.08 19.45
N ALA A 89 -46.21 -21.74 20.70
CA ALA A 89 -46.21 -20.36 21.19
C ALA A 89 -45.18 -19.47 20.46
N LEU A 90 -44.17 -20.08 19.84
CA LEU A 90 -43.09 -19.39 19.12
C LEU A 90 -43.24 -19.47 17.59
N ALA A 91 -44.23 -20.23 17.08
CA ALA A 91 -44.36 -20.55 15.67
C ALA A 91 -44.54 -19.33 14.74
N ASN A 92 -45.03 -18.21 15.27
CA ASN A 92 -45.20 -16.97 14.51
C ASN A 92 -43.92 -16.15 14.38
N CYS A 93 -42.90 -16.44 15.20
CA CYS A 93 -41.60 -15.77 15.15
C CYS A 93 -40.69 -16.49 14.15
N GLN A 94 -40.06 -15.73 13.25
CA GLN A 94 -39.06 -16.24 12.32
C GLN A 94 -37.71 -16.50 13.01
N ALA A 95 -37.42 -15.75 14.08
CA ALA A 95 -36.32 -16.05 14.99
C ALA A 95 -36.68 -15.61 16.41
N VAL A 96 -36.10 -16.26 17.42
CA VAL A 96 -36.25 -15.89 18.84
C VAL A 96 -34.88 -15.54 19.40
N TRP A 97 -34.75 -14.37 20.03
CA TRP A 97 -33.54 -13.92 20.68
C TRP A 97 -33.64 -14.11 22.20
N VAL A 98 -32.69 -14.85 22.76
CA VAL A 98 -32.45 -15.00 24.19
C VAL A 98 -31.12 -14.33 24.56
N HIS A 99 -31.17 -13.34 25.44
CA HIS A 99 -30.00 -12.67 25.98
C HIS A 99 -29.90 -12.92 27.49
N ILE A 100 -28.73 -13.34 27.98
CA ILE A 100 -28.49 -13.52 29.41
C ILE A 100 -27.19 -12.79 29.79
N PRO A 101 -27.27 -11.59 30.42
CA PRO A 101 -26.14 -10.68 30.55
C PRO A 101 -25.09 -11.11 31.60
N GLY A 102 -25.37 -12.14 32.41
CA GLY A 102 -24.45 -12.52 33.48
C GLY A 102 -24.79 -13.82 34.20
N ALA A 103 -23.82 -14.33 34.95
CA ALA A 103 -23.91 -15.60 35.70
C ALA A 103 -25.09 -15.64 36.69
N SER A 104 -25.43 -14.51 37.32
CA SER A 104 -26.57 -14.43 38.26
C SER A 104 -27.90 -14.64 37.55
N ALA A 105 -28.10 -13.99 36.39
CA ALA A 105 -29.27 -14.19 35.56
C ALA A 105 -29.32 -15.63 35.04
N TYR A 106 -28.19 -16.16 34.54
CA TYR A 106 -28.10 -17.54 34.06
C TYR A 106 -28.54 -18.57 35.11
N ARG A 107 -28.13 -18.41 36.38
CA ARG A 107 -28.61 -19.27 37.48
C ARG A 107 -30.13 -19.25 37.67
N LYS A 108 -30.78 -18.11 37.41
CA LYS A 108 -32.25 -18.03 37.44
C LYS A 108 -32.89 -18.74 36.24
N TRP A 109 -32.38 -18.49 35.03
CA TRP A 109 -32.83 -19.16 33.80
C TRP A 109 -32.70 -20.68 33.89
N LYS A 110 -31.57 -21.18 34.40
CA LYS A 110 -31.30 -22.62 34.58
C LYS A 110 -32.31 -23.32 35.49
N LYS A 111 -32.94 -22.61 36.43
CA LYS A 111 -34.02 -23.18 37.28
C LYS A 111 -35.32 -23.45 36.51
N GLN A 112 -35.48 -22.87 35.32
CA GLN A 112 -36.65 -23.02 34.45
C GLN A 112 -36.38 -23.97 33.26
N LEU A 113 -35.50 -24.97 33.46
CA LEU A 113 -35.02 -25.83 32.38
C LEU A 113 -36.15 -26.58 31.65
N GLU A 114 -37.20 -26.99 32.38
CA GLU A 114 -38.36 -27.67 31.78
C GLU A 114 -39.08 -26.78 30.76
N GLN A 115 -39.29 -25.49 31.06
CA GLN A 115 -39.86 -24.53 30.12
C GLN A 115 -38.91 -24.26 28.95
N LEU A 116 -37.60 -24.19 29.21
CA LEU A 116 -36.59 -23.96 28.17
C LEU A 116 -36.52 -25.12 27.15
N ARG A 117 -36.95 -26.34 27.49
CA ARG A 117 -37.05 -27.45 26.52
C ARG A 117 -37.97 -27.15 25.34
N HIS A 118 -38.93 -26.24 25.50
CA HIS A 118 -39.76 -25.80 24.37
C HIS A 118 -38.97 -25.02 23.31
N LEU A 119 -37.84 -24.40 23.67
CA LEU A 119 -36.92 -23.78 22.69
C LEU A 119 -36.24 -24.83 21.82
N LYS A 120 -35.83 -25.96 22.42
CA LYS A 120 -35.30 -27.11 21.66
C LYS A 120 -36.36 -27.64 20.71
N SER A 121 -37.59 -27.87 21.18
CA SER A 121 -38.67 -28.33 20.31
C SER A 121 -39.00 -27.34 19.18
N TYR A 122 -38.91 -26.03 19.42
CA TYR A 122 -39.06 -25.01 18.38
C TYR A 122 -37.92 -25.08 17.35
N PHE A 123 -36.67 -25.20 17.81
CA PHE A 123 -35.51 -25.38 16.94
C PHE A 123 -35.62 -26.65 16.07
N GLU A 124 -35.93 -27.80 16.68
CA GLU A 124 -36.11 -29.08 15.97
C GLU A 124 -37.28 -29.05 14.97
N ALA A 125 -38.27 -28.20 15.21
CA ALA A 125 -39.40 -27.97 14.29
C ALA A 125 -39.06 -26.98 13.15
N GLY A 126 -37.82 -26.51 13.04
CA GLY A 126 -37.38 -25.58 11.99
C GLY A 126 -37.25 -24.12 12.43
N GLY A 127 -37.46 -23.82 13.71
CA GLY A 127 -37.31 -22.48 14.27
C GLY A 127 -35.85 -22.04 14.44
N SER A 128 -35.64 -20.72 14.50
CA SER A 128 -34.29 -20.14 14.62
C SER A 128 -34.08 -19.41 15.94
N LEU A 129 -32.92 -19.58 16.57
CA LEU A 129 -32.57 -18.95 17.85
C LEU A 129 -31.28 -18.13 17.75
N LEU A 130 -31.32 -16.89 18.27
CA LEU A 130 -30.12 -16.12 18.60
C LEU A 130 -29.89 -16.22 20.11
N LEU A 131 -28.71 -16.69 20.52
CA LEU A 131 -28.34 -16.82 21.92
C LEU A 131 -27.12 -15.94 22.18
N THR A 132 -27.21 -14.94 23.06
CA THR A 132 -26.09 -14.04 23.35
C THR A 132 -25.65 -14.08 24.82
N HIS A 133 -24.33 -13.94 25.05
CA HIS A 133 -23.67 -14.05 26.36
C HIS A 133 -23.90 -15.41 27.02
N TYR A 134 -24.38 -15.45 28.27
CA TYR A 134 -24.58 -16.69 29.01
C TYR A 134 -25.68 -17.58 28.41
N ALA A 135 -26.48 -17.07 27.46
CA ALA A 135 -27.41 -17.90 26.70
C ALA A 135 -26.66 -18.94 25.82
N ALA A 136 -25.36 -18.74 25.55
CA ALA A 136 -24.51 -19.71 24.85
C ALA A 136 -24.38 -21.06 25.59
N TYR A 137 -24.75 -21.14 26.87
CA TYR A 137 -24.86 -22.41 27.60
C TYR A 137 -26.07 -23.26 27.19
N LEU A 138 -27.12 -22.65 26.66
CA LEU A 138 -28.40 -23.32 26.44
C LEU A 138 -28.34 -24.52 25.46
N PRO A 139 -27.56 -24.52 24.36
CA PRO A 139 -27.42 -25.70 23.53
C PRO A 139 -26.95 -26.93 24.33
N ASN A 140 -26.05 -26.75 25.30
CA ASN A 140 -25.62 -27.82 26.18
C ASN A 140 -26.67 -28.17 27.24
N ASP A 141 -27.24 -27.19 27.92
CA ASP A 141 -28.28 -27.42 28.94
C ASP A 141 -29.51 -28.13 28.36
N LEU A 142 -29.82 -27.93 27.08
CA LEU A 142 -30.93 -28.56 26.35
C LEU A 142 -30.55 -29.90 25.68
N GLY A 143 -29.28 -30.30 25.75
CA GLY A 143 -28.76 -31.53 25.12
C GLY A 143 -28.82 -31.49 23.58
N ILE A 144 -28.64 -30.30 22.99
CA ILE A 144 -28.37 -30.12 21.56
C ILE A 144 -26.87 -30.30 21.29
N GLU A 145 -26.04 -29.88 22.25
CA GLU A 145 -24.59 -30.01 22.21
C GLU A 145 -24.11 -30.78 23.44
N SER A 146 -23.33 -31.81 23.20
CA SER A 146 -22.89 -32.73 24.24
C SER A 146 -21.70 -32.20 25.04
N ARG A 147 -20.84 -31.38 24.42
CA ARG A 147 -19.73 -30.73 25.11
C ARG A 147 -20.20 -29.43 25.76
N ARG A 148 -19.78 -29.22 27.01
CA ARG A 148 -20.15 -28.01 27.74
C ARG A 148 -19.19 -26.87 27.37
N PRO A 149 -19.70 -25.67 27.02
CA PRO A 149 -18.84 -24.50 26.87
C PRO A 149 -18.29 -24.02 28.22
N GLU A 150 -17.24 -23.22 28.18
CA GLU A 150 -16.50 -22.72 29.33
C GLU A 150 -16.68 -21.20 29.49
N GLU A 151 -16.31 -20.69 30.66
CA GLU A 151 -16.28 -19.25 30.98
C GLU A 151 -14.82 -18.80 31.08
N HIS A 152 -14.37 -17.91 30.20
CA HIS A 152 -13.05 -17.27 30.31
C HIS A 152 -13.23 -15.76 30.50
N ALA A 153 -12.72 -15.23 31.61
CA ALA A 153 -12.65 -13.80 31.86
C ALA A 153 -11.38 -13.19 31.24
N ILE A 154 -11.52 -11.98 30.70
CA ILE A 154 -10.42 -11.17 30.19
C ILE A 154 -10.51 -9.75 30.77
N GLU A 155 -9.36 -9.12 30.94
CA GLU A 155 -9.29 -7.69 31.27
C GLU A 155 -9.22 -6.88 29.96
N ILE A 156 -10.25 -6.06 29.75
CA ILE A 156 -10.29 -5.10 28.66
C ILE A 156 -9.72 -3.79 29.19
N THR A 157 -8.58 -3.38 28.62
CA THR A 157 -7.88 -2.15 29.03
C THR A 157 -7.87 -1.12 27.91
N ASN A 158 -8.26 0.11 28.19
CA ASN A 158 -8.14 1.28 27.35
C ASN A 158 -6.83 2.03 27.64
N ARG A 159 -5.81 1.79 26.80
CA ARG A 159 -4.52 2.50 26.86
C ARG A 159 -4.48 3.73 25.93
N GLY A 160 -5.62 4.40 25.72
CA GLY A 160 -5.74 5.59 24.87
C GLY A 160 -6.17 5.32 23.41
N PHE A 161 -6.37 4.06 23.02
CA PHE A 161 -6.77 3.67 21.67
C PHE A 161 -7.99 2.74 21.63
N GLY A 162 -8.55 2.37 22.80
CA GLY A 162 -9.67 1.45 22.93
C GLY A 162 -9.35 0.07 22.35
N ARG A 163 -9.08 -0.94 23.19
CA ARG A 163 -8.88 -2.30 22.66
C ARG A 163 -10.21 -2.79 22.09
N LYS A 164 -10.29 -2.80 20.77
CA LYS A 164 -11.47 -3.24 20.02
C LYS A 164 -11.56 -4.77 20.05
N HIS A 165 -12.75 -5.27 20.36
CA HIS A 165 -13.05 -6.71 20.43
C HIS A 165 -14.22 -7.07 19.50
N GLY A 166 -14.17 -8.27 18.94
CA GLY A 166 -15.23 -8.80 18.10
C GLY A 166 -14.90 -10.18 17.57
N PHE A 167 -15.24 -10.42 16.31
CA PHE A 167 -15.19 -11.76 15.74
C PHE A 167 -14.54 -11.78 14.35
N GLN A 168 -13.79 -12.84 14.07
CA GLN A 168 -13.23 -13.12 12.75
C GLN A 168 -13.80 -14.44 12.22
N GLY A 169 -14.42 -14.38 11.05
CA GLY A 169 -14.81 -15.57 10.29
C GLY A 169 -13.60 -16.25 9.66
N PHE A 170 -13.76 -17.49 9.22
CA PHE A 170 -12.67 -18.23 8.57
C PHE A 170 -12.36 -17.66 7.18
N ARG A 171 -13.24 -17.89 6.21
CA ARG A 171 -13.18 -17.26 4.87
C ARG A 171 -14.32 -16.27 4.66
N GLY A 172 -15.51 -16.64 5.14
CA GLY A 172 -16.70 -15.80 5.11
C GLY A 172 -17.90 -16.47 5.77
N HIS A 173 -18.64 -15.71 6.57
CA HIS A 173 -19.93 -16.10 7.14
C HIS A 173 -20.93 -14.96 6.90
N PRO A 174 -22.18 -15.23 6.50
CA PRO A 174 -23.15 -14.17 6.18
C PRO A 174 -23.36 -13.12 7.27
N VAL A 175 -23.24 -13.52 8.55
CA VAL A 175 -23.42 -12.64 9.72
C VAL A 175 -22.26 -11.67 9.97
N LEU A 176 -21.14 -11.84 9.26
CA LEU A 176 -19.96 -10.96 9.32
C LEU A 176 -19.75 -10.23 7.99
N ALA A 177 -20.71 -10.29 7.06
CA ALA A 177 -20.54 -9.79 5.71
C ALA A 177 -20.41 -8.26 5.67
N SER A 178 -21.23 -7.53 6.44
CA SER A 178 -21.10 -6.06 6.58
C SER A 178 -19.78 -5.62 7.21
N LEU A 179 -19.10 -6.53 7.90
CA LEU A 179 -17.84 -6.32 8.59
C LEU A 179 -16.68 -7.00 7.86
N PHE A 180 -16.78 -7.13 6.54
CA PHE A 180 -15.72 -7.65 5.65
C PHE A 180 -15.18 -9.04 6.06
N GLY A 181 -16.06 -9.91 6.57
CA GLY A 181 -15.70 -11.25 7.02
C GLY A 181 -15.14 -11.31 8.46
N GLY A 182 -14.92 -10.17 9.11
CA GLY A 182 -14.58 -10.07 10.52
C GLY A 182 -14.31 -8.66 11.01
N GLY A 183 -14.98 -8.26 12.09
CA GLY A 183 -14.91 -6.90 12.61
C GLY A 183 -15.08 -6.82 14.13
N TYR A 184 -15.04 -5.60 14.62
CA TYR A 184 -15.15 -5.29 16.04
C TYR A 184 -16.57 -4.83 16.36
N ILE A 185 -17.14 -5.33 17.44
CA ILE A 185 -18.48 -4.93 17.91
C ILE A 185 -18.44 -4.30 19.30
N TRP A 186 -17.27 -4.27 19.95
CA TRP A 186 -17.12 -3.77 21.30
C TRP A 186 -15.86 -2.94 21.44
N ASN A 187 -16.03 -1.70 21.90
CA ASN A 187 -14.96 -0.81 22.31
C ASN A 187 -15.46 0.05 23.49
N ALA A 188 -15.06 -0.35 24.70
CA ALA A 188 -15.45 0.35 25.90
C ALA A 188 -14.52 1.55 26.17
N PRO A 189 -15.06 2.66 26.68
CA PRO A 189 -14.25 3.82 27.07
C PRO A 189 -13.43 3.56 28.34
N GLU A 190 -13.83 2.59 29.16
CA GLU A 190 -13.22 2.30 30.48
C GLU A 190 -12.74 0.85 30.60
N ASP A 191 -11.71 0.67 31.42
CA ASP A 191 -11.15 -0.63 31.79
C ASP A 191 -12.19 -1.45 32.57
N HIS A 192 -12.39 -2.71 32.17
CA HIS A 192 -13.29 -3.62 32.87
C HIS A 192 -12.97 -5.08 32.57
N SER A 193 -13.46 -5.96 33.44
CA SER A 193 -13.43 -7.41 33.22
C SER A 193 -14.61 -7.85 32.36
N GLU A 194 -14.34 -8.57 31.27
CA GLU A 194 -15.35 -9.15 30.38
C GLU A 194 -15.29 -10.68 30.47
N THR A 195 -16.43 -11.31 30.74
CA THR A 195 -16.54 -12.78 30.73
C THR A 195 -17.11 -13.27 29.41
N ARG A 196 -16.43 -14.24 28.79
CA ARG A 196 -16.81 -14.84 27.51
C ARG A 196 -17.20 -16.29 27.72
N VAL A 197 -18.24 -16.74 27.04
CA VAL A 197 -18.75 -18.11 27.08
C VAL A 197 -18.52 -18.78 25.73
N GLY A 198 -17.71 -19.82 25.67
CA GLY A 198 -17.37 -20.46 24.40
C GLY A 198 -16.52 -21.70 24.57
N TYR A 199 -15.76 -22.03 23.54
CA TYR A 199 -14.80 -23.14 23.57
C TYR A 199 -13.39 -22.58 23.43
N PHE A 200 -12.50 -22.97 24.34
CA PHE A 200 -11.15 -22.43 24.44
C PHE A 200 -10.09 -23.51 24.21
N ASP A 201 -8.91 -23.11 23.73
CA ASP A 201 -7.76 -23.98 23.51
C ASP A 201 -8.12 -25.25 22.70
N ASP A 202 -7.84 -26.44 23.23
CA ASP A 202 -8.16 -27.71 22.56
C ASP A 202 -9.63 -28.15 22.73
N ASN A 203 -10.45 -27.38 23.45
CA ASN A 203 -11.88 -27.64 23.54
C ASN A 203 -12.59 -27.13 22.28
N TRP A 204 -13.48 -27.96 21.73
CA TRP A 204 -14.23 -27.71 20.50
C TRP A 204 -15.67 -28.20 20.63
N PRO A 205 -16.67 -27.49 20.05
CA PRO A 205 -18.03 -28.04 19.97
C PRO A 205 -18.02 -29.36 19.20
N LYS A 206 -18.89 -30.28 19.57
CA LYS A 206 -19.00 -31.58 18.88
C LYS A 206 -20.09 -31.57 17.81
N GLU A 207 -21.24 -30.99 18.12
CA GLU A 207 -22.37 -30.87 17.20
C GLU A 207 -22.41 -29.49 16.52
N GLY A 208 -21.91 -28.44 17.19
CA GLY A 208 -21.83 -27.09 16.66
C GLY A 208 -20.68 -26.87 15.68
N LYS A 209 -20.85 -25.92 14.76
CA LYS A 209 -19.81 -25.45 13.83
C LYS A 209 -19.32 -24.07 14.24
N VAL A 210 -18.01 -23.84 14.18
CA VAL A 210 -17.40 -22.56 14.58
C VAL A 210 -17.49 -21.57 13.43
N ALA A 211 -18.47 -20.66 13.48
CA ALA A 211 -18.67 -19.61 12.49
C ALA A 211 -17.68 -18.45 12.66
N GLY A 212 -17.17 -18.24 13.87
CA GLY A 212 -16.22 -17.16 14.16
C GLY A 212 -15.47 -17.34 15.48
N VAL A 213 -14.26 -16.80 15.50
CA VAL A 213 -13.34 -16.81 16.64
C VAL A 213 -13.15 -15.40 17.15
N ASP A 214 -12.60 -15.28 18.36
CA ASP A 214 -12.30 -13.99 18.98
C ASP A 214 -11.29 -13.18 18.14
N LYS A 215 -11.57 -11.89 17.99
CA LYS A 215 -10.70 -10.90 17.35
C LYS A 215 -10.44 -9.78 18.34
N SER A 216 -9.17 -9.48 18.60
CA SER A 216 -8.75 -8.45 19.55
C SER A 216 -7.68 -7.57 18.94
N TYR A 217 -8.00 -6.29 18.69
CA TYR A 217 -7.17 -5.42 17.87
C TYR A 217 -6.74 -6.17 16.58
N ILE A 218 -5.48 -6.09 16.16
CA ILE A 218 -4.97 -6.76 14.96
C ILE A 218 -4.81 -8.29 15.06
N THR A 219 -5.19 -8.91 16.18
CA THR A 219 -4.96 -10.36 16.41
C THR A 219 -6.24 -11.16 16.20
N VAL A 220 -6.11 -12.29 15.49
CA VAL A 220 -7.15 -13.32 15.35
C VAL A 220 -6.80 -14.46 16.30
N ASN A 221 -7.71 -14.79 17.23
CA ASN A 221 -7.48 -15.75 18.32
C ASN A 221 -8.28 -17.04 18.06
N PRO A 222 -7.81 -17.96 17.19
CA PRO A 222 -8.54 -19.18 16.87
C PRO A 222 -8.75 -20.10 18.07
N ASP A 223 -7.95 -19.96 19.13
CA ASP A 223 -8.12 -20.73 20.37
C ASP A 223 -9.41 -20.37 21.08
N SER A 224 -9.98 -19.18 20.88
CA SER A 224 -11.20 -18.71 21.53
C SER A 224 -12.37 -18.69 20.54
N LYS A 225 -13.17 -19.75 20.52
CA LYS A 225 -14.31 -19.95 19.61
C LYS A 225 -15.58 -19.44 20.29
N LEU A 226 -16.07 -18.29 19.81
CA LEU A 226 -17.14 -17.54 20.47
C LEU A 226 -18.43 -17.46 19.63
N LEU A 227 -18.37 -17.79 18.34
CA LEU A 227 -19.54 -17.77 17.46
C LEU A 227 -19.80 -19.18 16.92
N ILE A 228 -20.84 -19.84 17.46
CA ILE A 228 -21.13 -21.25 17.18
C ILE A 228 -22.51 -21.39 16.53
N GLU A 229 -22.57 -22.02 15.36
CA GLU A 229 -23.80 -22.34 14.65
C GLU A 229 -24.19 -23.80 14.85
N TYR A 230 -25.45 -24.04 15.17
CA TYR A 230 -26.08 -25.37 15.21
C TYR A 230 -27.21 -25.42 14.19
N ALA A 231 -27.39 -26.56 13.52
CA ALA A 231 -28.46 -26.74 12.54
C ALA A 231 -29.15 -28.09 12.71
N ALA A 232 -30.48 -28.11 12.63
CA ALA A 232 -31.30 -29.31 12.62
C ALA A 232 -32.48 -29.13 11.64
N GLY A 233 -32.45 -29.82 10.50
CA GLY A 233 -33.42 -29.59 9.42
C GLY A 233 -33.34 -28.15 8.92
N ALA A 234 -34.45 -27.41 8.99
CA ALA A 234 -34.51 -25.98 8.66
C ALA A 234 -34.14 -25.06 9.85
N GLY A 235 -34.07 -25.59 11.07
CA GLY A 235 -33.83 -24.82 12.27
C GLY A 235 -32.37 -24.47 12.45
N LYS A 236 -32.11 -23.27 13.00
CA LYS A 236 -30.76 -22.75 13.24
C LYS A 236 -30.61 -22.18 14.64
N ILE A 237 -29.45 -22.35 15.25
CA ILE A 237 -29.06 -21.61 16.45
C ILE A 237 -27.75 -20.92 16.17
N LEU A 238 -27.65 -19.62 16.44
CA LEU A 238 -26.38 -18.92 16.50
C LEU A 238 -26.11 -18.48 17.94
N ALA A 239 -25.08 -19.06 18.56
CA ALA A 239 -24.62 -18.69 19.89
C ALA A 239 -23.44 -17.72 19.80
N VAL A 240 -23.57 -16.55 20.42
CA VAL A 240 -22.58 -15.47 20.49
C VAL A 240 -22.10 -15.31 21.93
N GLY A 241 -20.86 -15.70 22.19
CA GLY A 241 -20.31 -15.91 23.51
C GLY A 241 -19.92 -14.68 24.34
N GLY A 242 -19.91 -13.47 23.77
CA GLY A 242 -19.48 -12.26 24.50
C GLY A 242 -19.68 -10.98 23.70
N TYR A 243 -19.30 -9.84 24.29
CA TYR A 243 -19.23 -8.51 23.66
C TYR A 243 -20.56 -7.86 23.23
N VAL A 244 -21.71 -8.55 23.35
CA VAL A 244 -23.03 -8.01 23.00
C VAL A 244 -23.63 -7.20 24.15
N HIS A 245 -23.19 -5.95 24.33
CA HIS A 245 -23.68 -5.08 25.42
C HIS A 245 -24.49 -3.92 24.84
N PHE A 246 -25.79 -3.88 25.13
CA PHE A 246 -26.68 -2.81 24.66
C PHE A 246 -26.89 -1.70 25.69
N GLU A 247 -26.71 -2.04 26.97
CA GLU A 247 -26.88 -1.17 28.13
C GLU A 247 -25.65 -0.33 28.46
N LYS A 248 -24.47 -0.73 27.97
CA LYS A 248 -23.20 -0.04 28.23
C LYS A 248 -22.84 0.92 27.10
N GLN A 249 -22.06 1.94 27.43
CA GLN A 249 -21.45 2.80 26.42
C GLN A 249 -20.47 1.99 25.55
N ASN A 250 -20.62 2.11 24.23
CA ASN A 250 -19.80 1.40 23.24
C ASN A 250 -19.45 2.34 22.10
N LEU A 251 -18.17 2.60 21.88
CA LEU A 251 -17.69 3.45 20.78
C LEU A 251 -17.90 2.79 19.40
N LEU A 252 -18.25 1.50 19.37
CA LEU A 252 -18.60 0.74 18.16
C LEU A 252 -20.08 0.33 18.15
N ARG A 253 -20.96 1.21 18.67
CA ARG A 253 -22.40 0.93 18.76
C ARG A 253 -23.00 0.57 17.40
N LEU A 254 -22.66 1.31 16.35
CA LEU A 254 -23.13 1.02 14.98
C LEU A 254 -22.72 -0.38 14.52
N HIS A 255 -21.52 -0.85 14.86
CA HIS A 255 -21.02 -2.17 14.48
C HIS A 255 -21.75 -3.28 15.21
N LEU A 256 -22.00 -3.10 16.51
CA LEU A 256 -22.81 -4.02 17.30
C LEU A 256 -24.22 -4.16 16.71
N GLU A 257 -24.87 -3.04 16.42
CA GLU A 257 -26.23 -3.03 15.86
C GLU A 257 -26.28 -3.67 14.47
N SER A 258 -25.29 -3.38 13.62
CA SER A 258 -25.16 -3.99 12.29
C SER A 258 -24.99 -5.52 12.38
N PHE A 259 -24.09 -5.99 13.24
CA PHE A 259 -23.85 -7.42 13.45
C PHE A 259 -25.10 -8.16 13.95
N ILE A 260 -25.80 -7.61 14.95
CA ILE A 260 -27.02 -8.23 15.48
C ILE A 260 -28.16 -8.19 14.46
N GLY A 261 -28.33 -7.08 13.74
CA GLY A 261 -29.32 -6.96 12.68
C GLY A 261 -29.11 -7.97 11.54
N GLU A 262 -27.87 -8.13 11.08
CA GLU A 262 -27.52 -9.16 10.08
C GLU A 262 -27.72 -10.58 10.59
N THR A 263 -27.37 -10.82 11.85
CA THR A 263 -27.58 -12.11 12.50
C THR A 263 -29.06 -12.49 12.55
N LEU A 264 -29.93 -11.56 12.95
CA LEU A 264 -31.37 -11.80 13.02
C LEU A 264 -31.98 -12.03 11.64
N ARG A 265 -31.55 -11.27 10.62
CA ARG A 265 -31.98 -11.47 9.22
C ARG A 265 -31.50 -12.82 8.67
N TYR A 266 -30.27 -13.23 8.98
CA TYR A 266 -29.73 -14.54 8.62
C TYR A 266 -30.57 -15.68 9.22
N LEU A 267 -30.88 -15.59 10.51
CA LEU A 267 -31.69 -16.57 11.23
C LEU A 267 -33.15 -16.61 10.73
N ALA A 268 -33.69 -15.47 10.29
CA ALA A 268 -35.01 -15.36 9.66
C ALA A 268 -35.05 -15.82 8.19
N GLY A 269 -33.93 -16.30 7.62
CA GLY A 269 -33.85 -16.80 6.24
C GLY A 269 -33.73 -15.72 5.16
N GLN A 270 -33.35 -14.48 5.51
CA GLN A 270 -33.25 -13.34 4.61
C GLN A 270 -31.81 -12.96 4.20
N ALA A 271 -30.83 -13.84 4.45
CA ALA A 271 -29.40 -13.55 4.22
C ALA A 271 -28.94 -13.68 2.74
N PRO A 272 -27.73 -13.13 2.42
CA PRO A 272 -27.10 -13.27 1.10
C PRO A 272 -26.94 -14.72 0.63
N SER A 273 -26.77 -14.91 -0.68
CA SER A 273 -26.73 -16.21 -1.36
C SER A 273 -25.46 -17.06 -1.12
N ALA A 274 -24.40 -16.50 -0.52
CA ALA A 274 -23.14 -17.21 -0.35
C ALA A 274 -23.21 -18.25 0.78
N ALA A 275 -22.67 -19.45 0.53
CA ALA A 275 -22.61 -20.51 1.52
C ALA A 275 -21.68 -20.13 2.70
N PRO A 276 -22.09 -20.36 3.96
CA PRO A 276 -21.25 -20.09 5.11
C PRO A 276 -20.04 -21.02 5.15
N THR A 277 -18.89 -20.46 5.53
CA THR A 277 -17.68 -21.21 5.87
C THR A 277 -17.48 -21.21 7.38
N TYR A 278 -16.79 -22.24 7.87
CA TYR A 278 -16.56 -22.47 9.29
C TYR A 278 -15.08 -22.73 9.53
N TRP A 279 -14.60 -22.39 10.71
CA TRP A 279 -13.26 -22.77 11.15
C TRP A 279 -13.18 -24.29 11.28
N ILE A 280 -12.08 -24.85 10.79
CA ILE A 280 -11.82 -26.29 10.78
C ILE A 280 -10.54 -26.52 11.57
N PHE A 281 -10.48 -27.63 12.31
CA PHE A 281 -9.25 -28.12 12.92
C PHE A 281 -9.08 -29.58 12.55
N ASP A 282 -8.05 -29.85 11.73
CA ASP A 282 -7.69 -31.18 11.26
C ASP A 282 -6.39 -31.62 11.95
N GLU A 283 -6.16 -32.94 12.03
CA GLU A 283 -4.82 -33.45 12.30
C GLU A 283 -3.87 -32.89 11.23
N LEU A 284 -2.79 -32.23 11.66
CA LEU A 284 -1.82 -31.56 10.78
C LEU A 284 -0.85 -32.58 10.16
N LYS A 285 -1.38 -33.42 9.28
CA LYS A 285 -0.66 -34.51 8.63
C LYS A 285 -0.84 -34.42 7.12
N PRO A 286 0.15 -33.89 6.39
CA PRO A 286 0.15 -33.87 4.94
C PRO A 286 -0.17 -35.24 4.33
N GLN A 287 -1.06 -35.25 3.33
CA GLN A 287 -1.56 -36.49 2.72
C GLN A 287 -1.27 -36.52 1.22
N SER A 288 -0.78 -37.67 0.74
CA SER A 288 -0.66 -37.92 -0.69
C SER A 288 -2.03 -38.20 -1.32
N PHE A 289 -2.28 -37.70 -2.54
CA PHE A 289 -3.43 -38.09 -3.34
C PHE A 289 -3.01 -38.53 -4.75
N ALA A 290 -3.95 -39.09 -5.53
CA ALA A 290 -3.71 -39.50 -6.91
C ALA A 290 -4.15 -38.40 -7.88
N ILE A 291 -3.32 -38.11 -8.87
CA ILE A 291 -3.62 -37.19 -9.97
C ILE A 291 -3.00 -37.68 -11.26
N SER A 292 -3.62 -37.33 -12.39
CA SER A 292 -3.12 -37.64 -13.72
C SER A 292 -3.70 -36.62 -14.68
N SER A 293 -2.86 -35.72 -15.18
CA SER A 293 -3.27 -34.69 -16.13
C SER A 293 -2.80 -35.02 -17.55
N PRO A 294 -3.40 -34.40 -18.59
CA PRO A 294 -2.87 -34.46 -19.94
C PRO A 294 -1.42 -33.94 -20.02
N PRO A 295 -0.56 -34.55 -20.85
CA PRO A 295 0.84 -34.14 -20.99
C PRO A 295 1.02 -32.64 -21.25
N LEU A 296 1.98 -32.04 -20.55
CA LEU A 296 2.45 -30.68 -20.82
C LEU A 296 2.96 -30.59 -22.26
N GLN A 297 2.60 -29.52 -22.94
CA GLN A 297 3.14 -29.19 -24.26
C GLN A 297 4.08 -28.00 -24.08
N PRO A 298 5.39 -28.24 -23.84
CA PRO A 298 6.33 -27.15 -23.63
C PRO A 298 6.53 -26.36 -24.92
N GLY A 299 6.85 -25.07 -24.76
CA GLY A 299 7.12 -24.19 -25.90
C GLY A 299 8.29 -24.67 -26.76
N GLN A 300 8.23 -24.43 -28.08
CA GLN A 300 9.34 -24.73 -28.99
C GLN A 300 10.57 -23.85 -28.71
N ASN A 301 10.35 -22.60 -28.30
CA ASN A 301 11.41 -21.65 -27.96
C ASN A 301 11.63 -21.63 -26.45
N ARG A 302 12.59 -22.42 -25.99
CA ARG A 302 12.84 -22.64 -24.56
C ARG A 302 13.84 -21.66 -23.96
N ARG A 303 14.81 -21.19 -24.74
CA ARG A 303 15.82 -20.21 -24.31
C ARG A 303 15.24 -18.80 -24.26
N LEU A 304 15.69 -18.01 -23.27
CA LEU A 304 15.41 -16.58 -23.16
C LEU A 304 16.51 -15.70 -23.78
N SER A 305 17.32 -16.25 -24.70
CA SER A 305 18.40 -15.50 -25.36
C SER A 305 17.88 -14.39 -26.29
N ALA A 306 16.70 -14.57 -26.88
CA ALA A 306 16.03 -13.58 -27.75
C ALA A 306 15.05 -12.66 -27.00
N ARG A 307 15.15 -12.56 -25.67
CA ARG A 307 14.25 -11.73 -24.85
C ARG A 307 14.40 -10.26 -25.16
N GLN A 308 13.29 -9.54 -25.14
CA GLN A 308 13.29 -8.09 -25.07
C GLN A 308 13.79 -7.66 -23.70
N THR A 309 14.22 -6.41 -23.53
CA THR A 309 14.60 -5.89 -22.20
C THR A 309 14.14 -4.45 -22.06
N SER A 310 13.76 -4.07 -20.84
CA SER A 310 13.61 -2.65 -20.53
C SER A 310 14.98 -1.95 -20.59
N PRO A 311 15.02 -0.62 -20.81
CA PRO A 311 16.27 0.12 -20.92
C PRO A 311 17.06 0.22 -19.59
N LEU A 312 16.46 -0.18 -18.46
CA LEU A 312 17.09 -0.14 -17.15
C LEU A 312 17.89 -1.42 -16.88
N LEU A 313 19.11 -1.24 -16.36
CA LEU A 313 20.00 -2.31 -15.95
C LEU A 313 20.92 -1.82 -14.84
N LEU A 314 20.93 -2.53 -13.72
CA LEU A 314 21.96 -2.39 -12.69
C LEU A 314 22.72 -3.70 -12.57
N THR A 315 24.02 -3.62 -12.29
CA THR A 315 24.86 -4.82 -12.16
C THR A 315 25.74 -4.73 -10.92
N ARG A 316 26.01 -5.88 -10.31
CA ARG A 316 27.01 -6.03 -9.26
C ARG A 316 27.81 -7.31 -9.46
N GLU A 317 29.12 -7.21 -9.26
CA GLU A 317 30.05 -8.33 -9.40
C GLU A 317 31.20 -8.17 -8.39
N PRO A 318 31.39 -9.12 -7.46
CA PRO A 318 30.49 -10.25 -7.18
C PRO A 318 29.13 -9.78 -6.61
N ALA A 319 28.09 -10.56 -6.87
CA ALA A 319 26.80 -10.46 -6.22
C ALA A 319 26.93 -10.58 -4.69
N THR A 320 25.94 -10.07 -3.95
CA THR A 320 25.94 -10.05 -2.49
C THR A 320 24.67 -10.70 -1.91
N GLU A 321 24.61 -10.87 -0.59
CA GLU A 321 23.38 -11.33 0.09
C GLU A 321 22.28 -10.24 0.17
N ASN A 322 22.41 -9.17 -0.61
CA ASN A 322 21.41 -8.10 -0.65
C ASN A 322 20.09 -8.60 -1.25
N TYR A 323 19.02 -7.97 -0.79
CA TYR A 323 17.65 -8.31 -1.17
C TYR A 323 17.39 -8.02 -2.66
N THR A 324 16.63 -8.91 -3.28
CA THR A 324 16.11 -8.75 -4.64
C THR A 324 14.65 -9.20 -4.69
N GLU A 325 13.90 -8.62 -5.62
CA GLU A 325 12.54 -9.06 -5.90
C GLU A 325 12.14 -8.87 -7.36
N THR A 326 11.14 -9.63 -7.76
CA THR A 326 10.34 -9.36 -8.96
C THR A 326 8.87 -9.50 -8.61
N ALA A 327 8.04 -8.59 -9.12
CA ALA A 327 6.61 -8.58 -8.84
C ALA A 327 5.82 -8.31 -10.12
N GLY A 328 4.72 -9.04 -10.26
CA GLY A 328 3.64 -8.76 -11.21
C GLY A 328 2.34 -8.46 -10.47
N ARG A 329 1.22 -8.37 -11.18
CA ARG A 329 -0.09 -8.06 -10.56
C ARG A 329 -0.59 -9.13 -9.61
N ARG A 330 -0.06 -10.36 -9.65
CA ARG A 330 -0.56 -11.50 -8.86
C ARG A 330 0.52 -12.24 -8.08
N CYS A 331 1.80 -12.03 -8.40
CA CYS A 331 2.91 -12.83 -7.90
C CYS A 331 4.06 -11.93 -7.45
N LEU A 332 4.66 -12.26 -6.32
CA LEU A 332 5.85 -11.64 -5.75
C LEU A 332 6.88 -12.75 -5.51
N ILE A 333 8.06 -12.62 -6.12
CA ILE A 333 9.20 -13.52 -5.93
C ILE A 333 10.30 -12.72 -5.25
N MET A 334 10.74 -13.17 -4.09
CA MET A 334 11.77 -12.52 -3.28
C MET A 334 12.96 -13.45 -3.08
N GLY A 335 14.15 -12.89 -3.07
CA GLY A 335 15.38 -13.63 -2.88
C GLY A 335 16.59 -12.72 -2.74
N LYS A 336 17.75 -13.25 -3.11
CA LYS A 336 19.04 -12.56 -2.96
C LYS A 336 19.78 -12.47 -4.27
N GLU A 337 20.71 -11.52 -4.36
CA GLU A 337 21.54 -11.37 -5.57
C GLU A 337 22.39 -12.62 -5.85
N THR A 338 22.73 -13.41 -4.82
CA THR A 338 23.42 -14.70 -4.94
C THR A 338 22.58 -15.81 -5.57
N GLY A 339 21.30 -15.59 -5.85
CA GLY A 339 20.45 -16.52 -6.61
C GLY A 339 19.54 -17.43 -5.79
N GLU A 340 19.59 -17.34 -4.45
CA GLU A 340 18.61 -17.99 -3.58
C GLU A 340 17.24 -17.30 -3.68
N ILE A 341 16.17 -18.09 -3.78
CA ILE A 341 14.79 -17.59 -3.71
C ILE A 341 14.26 -17.89 -2.31
N ASP A 342 14.11 -16.84 -1.51
CA ASP A 342 13.62 -16.93 -0.14
C ASP A 342 12.15 -17.34 -0.14
N GLU A 343 11.30 -16.65 -0.92
CA GLU A 343 9.84 -16.84 -0.90
C GLU A 343 9.18 -16.53 -2.24
N VAL A 344 8.13 -17.29 -2.57
CA VAL A 344 7.19 -16.95 -3.65
C VAL A 344 5.78 -16.80 -3.08
N TRP A 345 5.23 -15.60 -3.20
CA TRP A 345 3.87 -15.26 -2.82
C TRP A 345 3.01 -15.13 -4.05
N VAL A 346 1.94 -15.92 -4.12
CA VAL A 346 0.87 -15.69 -5.08
C VAL A 346 -0.34 -15.30 -4.25
N HIS A 347 -0.62 -14.00 -4.20
CA HIS A 347 -1.55 -13.45 -3.23
C HIS A 347 -2.92 -14.16 -3.37
N PRO A 348 -3.45 -14.69 -2.25
CA PRO A 348 -3.16 -14.26 -0.87
C PRO A 348 -2.24 -15.15 -0.02
N PHE A 349 -1.45 -16.07 -0.58
CA PHE A 349 -0.66 -17.04 0.21
C PHE A 349 0.75 -17.28 -0.35
N ARG A 350 1.65 -17.75 0.52
CA ARG A 350 2.98 -18.22 0.13
C ARG A 350 2.87 -19.59 -0.50
N VAL A 351 3.33 -19.70 -1.74
CA VAL A 351 3.32 -20.96 -2.50
C VAL A 351 4.51 -21.83 -2.12
N LEU A 352 5.70 -21.24 -2.06
CA LEU A 352 6.93 -21.94 -1.69
C LEU A 352 7.94 -21.01 -1.01
N ARG A 353 8.93 -21.61 -0.34
CA ARG A 353 10.07 -20.93 0.27
C ARG A 353 11.35 -21.76 0.23
N ASP A 354 12.46 -21.07 0.44
CA ASP A 354 13.83 -21.61 0.54
C ASP A 354 14.21 -22.44 -0.69
N LEU A 355 13.93 -21.93 -1.90
CA LEU A 355 14.25 -22.62 -3.14
C LEU A 355 15.73 -22.45 -3.48
N GLN A 356 16.43 -23.58 -3.56
CA GLN A 356 17.86 -23.67 -3.83
C GLN A 356 18.13 -24.52 -5.06
N ILE A 357 19.15 -24.14 -5.83
CA ILE A 357 19.60 -24.81 -7.04
C ILE A 357 21.06 -25.20 -6.85
N GLY A 358 21.39 -26.45 -7.11
CA GLY A 358 22.76 -26.94 -7.12
C GLY A 358 23.06 -27.80 -8.33
N VAL A 359 24.34 -27.94 -8.64
CA VAL A 359 24.87 -28.85 -9.66
C VAL A 359 25.41 -30.09 -8.97
N ILE A 360 25.03 -31.27 -9.44
CA ILE A 360 25.56 -32.54 -8.93
C ILE A 360 26.94 -32.79 -9.53
N GLU A 361 27.93 -33.04 -8.66
CA GLU A 361 29.32 -33.30 -9.01
C GLU A 361 29.86 -34.52 -8.26
N GLY A 362 30.01 -35.64 -8.97
CA GLY A 362 30.46 -36.88 -8.37
C GLY A 362 29.52 -37.31 -7.24
N ASP A 363 30.00 -37.21 -6.00
CA ASP A 363 29.30 -37.54 -4.76
C ASP A 363 28.89 -36.29 -3.94
N SER A 364 28.90 -35.10 -4.55
CA SER A 364 28.59 -33.82 -3.89
C SER A 364 27.66 -32.94 -4.72
N VAL A 365 27.18 -31.84 -4.13
CA VAL A 365 26.35 -30.83 -4.79
C VAL A 365 27.00 -29.46 -4.61
N ALA A 366 27.35 -28.78 -5.70
CA ALA A 366 27.75 -27.38 -5.67
C ALA A 366 26.52 -26.48 -5.76
N TRP A 367 26.19 -25.81 -4.66
CA TRP A 367 25.05 -24.88 -4.61
C TRP A 367 25.40 -23.56 -5.29
N LEU A 368 24.53 -23.10 -6.20
CA LEU A 368 24.78 -21.88 -6.96
C LEU A 368 24.94 -20.65 -6.05
N LYS A 369 24.18 -20.59 -4.95
CA LYS A 369 24.28 -19.50 -3.96
C LYS A 369 25.66 -19.34 -3.31
N ASP A 370 26.44 -20.41 -3.27
CA ASP A 370 27.78 -20.41 -2.68
C ASP A 370 28.88 -20.08 -3.71
N LEU A 371 28.50 -19.93 -5.00
CA LEU A 371 29.40 -19.58 -6.09
C LEU A 371 29.41 -18.06 -6.32
N PRO A 372 30.56 -17.47 -6.71
CA PRO A 372 30.59 -16.07 -7.12
C PRO A 372 29.74 -15.90 -8.38
N ALA A 373 28.82 -14.94 -8.34
CA ALA A 373 27.95 -14.60 -9.46
C ALA A 373 28.12 -13.14 -9.85
N LYS A 374 27.88 -12.83 -11.12
CA LYS A 374 27.47 -11.49 -11.54
C LYS A 374 25.95 -11.42 -11.49
N VAL A 375 25.40 -10.38 -10.86
CA VAL A 375 23.95 -10.12 -10.87
C VAL A 375 23.61 -9.00 -11.85
N GLU A 376 22.53 -9.18 -12.60
CA GLU A 376 21.90 -8.18 -13.46
C GLU A 376 20.46 -7.96 -12.99
N ILE A 377 20.14 -6.73 -12.59
CA ILE A 377 18.82 -6.35 -12.07
C ILE A 377 18.13 -5.45 -13.08
N ARG A 378 16.91 -5.85 -13.45
CA ARG A 378 16.00 -5.14 -14.34
C ARG A 378 14.62 -5.03 -13.66
N PRO A 379 13.79 -4.03 -14.04
CA PRO A 379 12.39 -3.96 -13.62
C PRO A 379 11.63 -5.27 -13.76
N GLU A 380 11.80 -5.96 -14.89
CA GLU A 380 11.09 -7.19 -15.22
C GLU A 380 11.72 -8.47 -14.66
N ALA A 381 13.00 -8.48 -14.29
CA ALA A 381 13.72 -9.71 -13.97
C ALA A 381 15.01 -9.49 -13.16
N VAL A 382 15.42 -10.53 -12.44
CA VAL A 382 16.74 -10.65 -11.82
C VAL A 382 17.48 -11.80 -12.51
N ALA A 383 18.71 -11.57 -12.94
CA ALA A 383 19.54 -12.61 -13.54
C ALA A 383 20.87 -12.76 -12.81
N GLN A 384 21.28 -14.01 -12.58
CA GLN A 384 22.58 -14.38 -12.02
C GLN A 384 23.36 -15.16 -13.07
N VAL A 385 24.62 -14.78 -13.27
CA VAL A 385 25.54 -15.43 -14.20
C VAL A 385 26.72 -15.99 -13.40
N TYR A 386 26.92 -17.30 -13.50
CA TYR A 386 27.96 -18.04 -12.81
C TYR A 386 28.98 -18.56 -13.83
N GLU A 387 30.23 -18.16 -13.68
CA GLU A 387 31.35 -18.68 -14.46
C GLU A 387 31.89 -19.93 -13.75
N THR A 388 31.67 -21.12 -14.32
CA THR A 388 31.98 -22.40 -13.66
C THR A 388 32.87 -23.31 -14.50
N GLY A 389 33.38 -24.38 -13.90
CA GLY A 389 34.15 -25.42 -14.62
C GLY A 389 33.32 -26.23 -15.63
N TRP A 390 31.98 -26.14 -15.57
CA TRP A 390 31.06 -26.86 -16.47
C TRP A 390 30.47 -25.94 -17.55
N GLY A 391 30.95 -24.69 -17.66
CA GLY A 391 30.43 -23.65 -18.55
C GLY A 391 29.80 -22.49 -17.79
N THR A 392 29.29 -21.52 -18.53
CA THR A 392 28.51 -20.40 -18.00
C THR A 392 27.13 -20.92 -17.64
N ILE A 393 26.70 -20.74 -16.39
CA ILE A 393 25.31 -21.01 -15.97
C ILE A 393 24.61 -19.67 -15.82
N THR A 394 23.47 -19.49 -16.48
CA THR A 394 22.62 -18.31 -16.35
C THR A 394 21.30 -18.69 -15.71
N GLN A 395 21.00 -18.06 -14.57
CA GLN A 395 19.71 -18.09 -13.90
C GLN A 395 18.97 -16.78 -14.17
N ILE A 396 17.70 -16.83 -14.54
CA ILE A 396 16.82 -15.66 -14.70
C ILE A 396 15.51 -15.93 -13.96
N VAL A 397 15.12 -15.01 -13.08
CA VAL A 397 13.90 -15.09 -12.29
C VAL A 397 12.99 -13.92 -12.65
N PHE A 398 11.72 -14.20 -12.93
CA PHE A 398 10.71 -13.16 -13.11
C PHE A 398 9.31 -13.60 -12.66
N ALA A 399 8.56 -12.67 -12.07
CA ALA A 399 7.13 -12.80 -11.88
C ALA A 399 6.39 -12.46 -13.18
N ALA A 400 5.36 -13.24 -13.52
CA ALA A 400 4.55 -12.95 -14.70
C ALA A 400 3.72 -11.68 -14.47
N GLN A 401 3.58 -10.86 -15.52
CA GLN A 401 2.93 -9.55 -15.39
C GLN A 401 1.49 -9.65 -14.87
N GLU A 402 0.69 -10.59 -15.39
CA GLU A 402 -0.75 -10.71 -15.03
C GLU A 402 -1.11 -12.08 -14.44
N GLN A 403 -0.39 -13.15 -14.81
CA GLN A 403 -0.68 -14.50 -14.36
C GLN A 403 -0.35 -14.69 -12.87
N PRO A 404 -1.09 -15.57 -12.16
CA PRO A 404 -0.84 -15.87 -10.77
C PRO A 404 0.32 -16.88 -10.62
N GLY A 405 1.52 -16.44 -11.02
CA GLY A 405 2.72 -17.25 -11.01
C GLY A 405 3.95 -16.53 -11.58
N GLY A 406 5.06 -17.24 -11.65
CA GLY A 406 6.31 -16.76 -12.23
C GLY A 406 7.21 -17.91 -12.65
N LEU A 407 8.39 -17.57 -13.16
CA LEU A 407 9.29 -18.51 -13.81
C LEU A 407 10.74 -18.28 -13.39
N LEU A 408 11.42 -19.40 -13.15
CA LEU A 408 12.85 -19.54 -12.97
C LEU A 408 13.41 -20.24 -14.21
N HIS A 409 14.26 -19.55 -14.95
CA HIS A 409 14.93 -20.05 -16.14
C HIS A 409 16.39 -20.34 -15.80
N VAL A 410 16.85 -21.56 -16.07
CA VAL A 410 18.26 -21.95 -15.94
C VAL A 410 18.75 -22.48 -17.28
N SER A 411 19.86 -21.94 -17.77
CA SER A 411 20.50 -22.42 -19.00
C SER A 411 22.02 -22.46 -18.85
N THR A 412 22.67 -23.29 -19.65
CA THR A 412 24.13 -23.32 -19.75
C THR A 412 24.62 -23.36 -21.19
N ASP A 413 25.83 -22.85 -21.42
CA ASP A 413 26.57 -23.01 -22.68
C ASP A 413 27.46 -24.27 -22.70
N SER A 414 27.33 -25.12 -21.68
CA SER A 414 28.07 -26.38 -21.59
C SER A 414 27.89 -27.25 -22.83
N SER A 415 28.96 -27.98 -23.16
CA SER A 415 28.93 -29.05 -24.17
C SER A 415 28.70 -30.44 -23.56
N GLN A 416 28.67 -30.55 -22.23
CA GLN A 416 28.46 -31.79 -21.48
C GLN A 416 27.14 -31.75 -20.72
N PRO A 417 26.46 -32.89 -20.53
CA PRO A 417 25.26 -32.94 -19.71
C PRO A 417 25.51 -32.45 -18.28
N LEU A 418 24.55 -31.71 -17.72
CA LEU A 418 24.61 -31.15 -16.37
C LEU A 418 23.40 -31.61 -15.58
N SER A 419 23.60 -32.14 -14.37
CA SER A 419 22.51 -32.55 -13.49
C SER A 419 22.25 -31.48 -12.43
N LEU A 420 21.08 -30.84 -12.49
CA LEU A 420 20.61 -29.86 -11.53
C LEU A 420 19.81 -30.52 -10.42
N LEU A 421 19.98 -30.04 -9.19
CA LEU A 421 19.22 -30.42 -8.02
C LEU A 421 18.47 -29.19 -7.48
N LEU A 422 17.14 -29.25 -7.45
CA LEU A 422 16.28 -28.22 -6.88
C LEU A 422 15.65 -28.71 -5.58
N LYS A 423 15.73 -27.93 -4.51
CA LYS A 423 15.08 -28.19 -3.21
C LYS A 423 14.21 -27.01 -2.80
N PHE A 424 13.05 -27.27 -2.20
CA PHE A 424 12.16 -26.22 -1.70
C PHE A 424 11.08 -26.76 -0.74
N HIS A 425 10.44 -25.85 0.00
CA HIS A 425 9.29 -26.13 0.86
C HIS A 425 8.00 -25.54 0.29
N CYS A 426 6.88 -26.23 0.50
CA CYS A 426 5.54 -25.70 0.30
C CYS A 426 4.76 -25.79 1.62
N ASP A 427 4.10 -24.70 2.03
CA ASP A 427 3.34 -24.66 3.27
C ASP A 427 1.95 -24.02 3.12
N LEU A 428 1.62 -23.48 1.93
CA LEU A 428 0.40 -22.71 1.68
C LEU A 428 0.14 -21.66 2.77
N ARG A 429 1.19 -21.00 3.27
CA ARG A 429 1.07 -20.02 4.36
C ARG A 429 0.14 -18.89 3.91
N TRP A 430 -1.11 -18.96 4.35
CA TRP A 430 -2.08 -17.89 4.13
C TRP A 430 -1.60 -16.64 4.86
N MET A 431 -1.75 -15.45 4.27
CA MET A 431 -1.18 -14.24 4.86
C MET A 431 -1.67 -14.02 6.31
N TRP A 432 -0.80 -13.44 7.14
CA TRP A 432 -1.16 -12.87 8.45
C TRP A 432 -2.44 -11.97 8.30
N PRO A 433 -3.35 -11.90 9.30
CA PRO A 433 -3.24 -12.29 10.71
C PRO A 433 -3.64 -13.72 11.04
N TYR A 434 -3.99 -14.54 10.05
CA TYR A 434 -4.27 -15.95 10.31
C TYR A 434 -3.00 -16.65 10.81
N ARG A 435 -3.14 -17.62 11.72
CA ARG A 435 -2.02 -18.42 12.21
C ARG A 435 -1.50 -19.36 11.11
N GLU A 436 -0.26 -19.79 11.26
CA GLU A 436 0.24 -20.93 10.48
C GLU A 436 -0.72 -22.12 10.64
N ASN A 437 -0.93 -22.91 9.58
CA ASN A 437 -1.85 -24.06 9.57
C ASN A 437 -3.35 -23.74 9.68
N THR A 438 -3.75 -22.48 9.55
CA THR A 438 -5.17 -22.11 9.49
C THR A 438 -5.92 -22.86 8.38
N LEU A 439 -5.27 -23.17 7.25
CA LEU A 439 -5.86 -23.95 6.16
C LEU A 439 -5.95 -25.47 6.42
N GLY A 440 -5.45 -25.94 7.56
CA GLY A 440 -5.42 -27.35 7.93
C GLY A 440 -4.32 -28.16 7.22
N SER A 441 -4.57 -29.46 7.07
CA SER A 441 -3.64 -30.39 6.41
C SER A 441 -3.42 -30.06 4.93
N LEU A 442 -2.16 -30.25 4.50
CA LEU A 442 -1.77 -30.14 3.09
C LEU A 442 -2.04 -31.45 2.34
N TYR A 443 -2.41 -31.34 1.07
CA TYR A 443 -2.55 -32.48 0.17
C TYR A 443 -1.58 -32.31 -0.98
N TYR A 444 -0.79 -33.34 -1.28
CA TYR A 444 0.22 -33.27 -2.32
C TYR A 444 0.22 -34.47 -3.26
N ALA A 445 0.58 -34.24 -4.52
CA ALA A 445 0.73 -35.29 -5.51
C ALA A 445 1.71 -34.84 -6.59
N TYR A 446 2.53 -35.76 -7.08
CA TYR A 446 3.33 -35.50 -8.27
C TYR A 446 2.56 -35.96 -9.51
N ASP A 447 2.42 -35.07 -10.48
CA ASP A 447 1.73 -35.31 -11.75
C ASP A 447 2.75 -35.47 -12.87
N ALA A 448 2.94 -36.70 -13.34
CA ALA A 448 3.84 -37.02 -14.44
C ALA A 448 3.38 -36.43 -15.79
N GLY A 449 2.09 -36.16 -15.97
CA GLY A 449 1.61 -35.49 -17.18
C GLY A 449 2.08 -34.03 -17.24
N LEU A 450 2.09 -33.34 -16.10
CA LEU A 450 2.45 -31.92 -16.02
C LEU A 450 3.90 -31.66 -15.61
N ASN A 451 4.67 -32.70 -15.27
CA ASN A 451 5.99 -32.60 -14.66
C ASN A 451 5.98 -31.70 -13.42
N ALA A 452 4.93 -31.80 -12.60
CA ALA A 452 4.65 -30.84 -11.54
C ALA A 452 4.25 -31.50 -10.22
N LEU A 453 4.71 -30.90 -9.13
CA LEU A 453 4.15 -31.11 -7.80
C LEU A 453 2.90 -30.25 -7.64
N HIS A 454 1.78 -30.90 -7.31
CA HIS A 454 0.55 -30.27 -6.88
C HIS A 454 0.55 -30.20 -5.35
N VAL A 455 0.24 -29.03 -4.79
CA VAL A 455 -0.05 -28.88 -3.35
C VAL A 455 -1.33 -28.08 -3.18
N LYS A 456 -2.24 -28.56 -2.31
CA LYS A 456 -3.52 -27.91 -2.07
C LYS A 456 -3.98 -28.02 -0.62
N ASP A 457 -4.91 -27.17 -0.22
CA ASP A 457 -5.65 -27.33 1.01
C ASP A 457 -6.76 -28.39 0.90
N ARG A 458 -7.47 -28.64 2.00
CA ARG A 458 -8.57 -29.60 2.03
C ARG A 458 -9.70 -29.24 1.07
N SER A 459 -10.09 -27.96 0.98
CA SER A 459 -11.17 -27.56 0.07
C SER A 459 -10.75 -27.69 -1.40
N GLY A 460 -9.45 -27.53 -1.67
CA GLY A 460 -8.91 -27.49 -3.03
C GLY A 460 -9.05 -26.12 -3.68
N ASP A 461 -9.45 -25.08 -2.91
CA ASP A 461 -9.48 -23.71 -3.40
C ASP A 461 -8.07 -23.12 -3.42
N PHE A 462 -7.29 -23.35 -2.36
CA PHE A 462 -5.89 -22.96 -2.29
C PHE A 462 -5.08 -24.06 -2.94
N TYR A 463 -4.52 -23.75 -4.10
CA TYR A 463 -3.89 -24.74 -4.97
C TYR A 463 -2.65 -24.14 -5.63
N CYS A 464 -1.56 -24.88 -5.67
CA CYS A 464 -0.38 -24.54 -6.46
C CYS A 464 0.18 -25.72 -7.26
N LEU A 465 0.85 -25.38 -8.36
CA LEU A 465 1.63 -26.27 -9.21
C LEU A 465 3.06 -25.74 -9.30
N ILE A 466 4.03 -26.63 -9.07
CA ILE A 466 5.46 -26.31 -9.04
C ILE A 466 6.21 -27.39 -9.82
N GLY A 467 6.88 -27.02 -10.91
CA GLY A 467 7.49 -28.00 -11.81
C GLY A 467 8.18 -27.34 -13.00
N GLY A 468 8.54 -28.12 -14.03
CA GLY A 468 9.27 -27.60 -15.18
C GLY A 468 8.90 -28.20 -16.53
N ASP A 469 9.45 -27.60 -17.58
CA ASP A 469 9.32 -28.08 -18.96
C ASP A 469 10.18 -29.31 -19.29
N VAL A 470 11.05 -29.72 -18.36
CA VAL A 470 11.82 -30.97 -18.40
C VAL A 470 11.23 -31.93 -17.38
N GLU A 471 11.06 -33.20 -17.76
CA GLU A 471 10.70 -34.24 -16.80
C GLU A 471 11.89 -34.47 -15.82
N PRO A 472 11.68 -34.39 -14.50
CA PRO A 472 12.73 -34.69 -13.54
C PRO A 472 13.11 -36.16 -13.62
N SER A 473 14.41 -36.42 -13.77
CA SER A 473 15.03 -37.75 -13.74
C SER A 473 14.80 -38.50 -12.41
N ALA A 474 14.64 -37.75 -11.33
CA ALA A 474 14.27 -38.25 -10.01
C ALA A 474 13.61 -37.14 -9.19
N HIS A 475 12.68 -37.50 -8.31
CA HIS A 475 12.09 -36.57 -7.36
C HIS A 475 11.68 -37.30 -6.07
N LEU A 476 11.63 -36.58 -4.96
CA LEU A 476 11.04 -37.04 -3.72
C LEU A 476 10.31 -35.87 -3.07
N GLN A 477 9.11 -36.14 -2.54
CA GLN A 477 8.30 -35.16 -1.85
C GLN A 477 7.56 -35.81 -0.67
N GLY A 478 7.39 -35.05 0.40
CA GLY A 478 6.68 -35.52 1.58
C GLY A 478 6.81 -34.60 2.77
N GLN A 479 6.33 -35.08 3.92
CA GLN A 479 6.44 -34.36 5.19
C GLN A 479 7.85 -34.50 5.75
N PHE A 480 8.79 -33.71 5.23
CA PHE A 480 10.19 -33.73 5.64
C PHE A 480 10.66 -32.34 6.10
N VAL A 481 11.71 -32.29 6.93
CA VAL A 481 12.43 -31.06 7.26
C VAL A 481 13.57 -30.77 6.27
N ASP A 482 14.14 -31.82 5.68
CA ASP A 482 15.13 -31.77 4.60
C ASP A 482 15.13 -33.12 3.87
N ILE A 483 15.70 -33.14 2.68
CA ILE A 483 15.91 -34.35 1.88
C ILE A 483 17.38 -34.41 1.47
N GLU A 484 18.12 -35.41 1.97
CA GLU A 484 19.51 -35.62 1.57
C GLU A 484 19.59 -36.35 0.22
N TRP A 485 20.56 -35.95 -0.60
CA TRP A 485 20.97 -36.71 -1.78
C TRP A 485 22.25 -37.47 -1.46
N ARG A 486 22.32 -38.75 -1.84
CA ARG A 486 23.51 -39.58 -1.70
C ARG A 486 23.76 -40.36 -2.98
N SER A 487 25.03 -40.47 -3.36
CA SER A 487 25.44 -41.39 -4.42
C SER A 487 25.27 -42.84 -3.97
N GLY A 488 24.88 -43.71 -4.92
CA GLY A 488 24.83 -45.14 -4.71
C GLY A 488 26.22 -45.78 -4.79
N PRO A 489 26.42 -47.01 -4.29
CA PRO A 489 27.66 -47.76 -4.52
C PRO A 489 27.97 -47.89 -6.01
N GLU A 490 29.25 -47.78 -6.39
CA GLU A 490 29.72 -47.84 -7.78
C GLU A 490 29.05 -48.98 -8.58
N GLY A 491 28.51 -48.64 -9.76
CA GLY A 491 27.95 -49.61 -10.71
C GLY A 491 26.44 -49.91 -10.56
N ARG A 492 25.70 -49.19 -9.72
CA ARG A 492 24.21 -49.20 -9.72
C ARG A 492 23.64 -47.80 -9.89
N ASP A 493 22.84 -47.63 -10.94
CA ASP A 493 22.26 -46.34 -11.39
C ASP A 493 21.05 -45.88 -10.56
N PHE A 494 21.09 -46.06 -9.23
CA PHE A 494 20.02 -45.66 -8.31
C PHE A 494 20.59 -44.74 -7.23
N GLN A 495 20.71 -43.46 -7.56
CA GLN A 495 20.96 -42.40 -6.58
C GLN A 495 19.69 -42.21 -5.72
N GLN A 496 19.82 -42.21 -4.39
CA GLN A 496 18.66 -42.24 -3.49
C GLN A 496 18.49 -40.91 -2.76
N PHE A 497 17.27 -40.38 -2.80
CA PHE A 497 16.83 -39.32 -1.90
C PHE A 497 16.39 -39.93 -0.58
N GLN A 498 16.87 -39.38 0.53
CA GLN A 498 16.46 -39.76 1.87
C GLN A 498 15.85 -38.56 2.59
N GLY A 499 14.52 -38.59 2.74
CA GLY A 499 13.80 -37.58 3.50
C GLY A 499 14.00 -37.75 5.01
N LYS A 500 14.19 -36.64 5.72
CA LYS A 500 14.19 -36.59 7.18
C LYS A 500 12.81 -36.14 7.67
N GLU A 501 12.06 -37.06 8.28
CA GLU A 501 10.69 -36.82 8.73
C GLU A 501 10.58 -35.62 9.69
N THR A 502 9.41 -34.97 9.69
CA THR A 502 9.08 -33.86 10.57
C THR A 502 7.61 -33.91 11.00
N ALA A 503 7.30 -33.26 12.13
CA ALA A 503 5.92 -33.02 12.57
C ALA A 503 5.33 -31.74 11.96
N GLU A 504 6.15 -30.91 11.30
CA GLU A 504 5.71 -29.67 10.66
C GLU A 504 4.71 -29.95 9.52
N ASN A 505 3.67 -29.13 9.41
CA ASN A 505 2.67 -29.22 8.34
C ASN A 505 3.21 -28.55 7.06
N GLN A 506 4.12 -29.23 6.39
CA GLN A 506 4.76 -28.76 5.17
C GLN A 506 5.01 -29.91 4.21
N VAL A 507 5.20 -29.58 2.94
CA VAL A 507 5.66 -30.50 1.90
C VAL A 507 7.03 -30.04 1.45
N TYR A 508 8.07 -30.81 1.79
CA TYR A 508 9.42 -30.61 1.27
C TYR A 508 9.54 -31.41 -0.03
N ALA A 509 10.13 -30.82 -1.05
CA ALA A 509 10.36 -31.47 -2.32
C ALA A 509 11.80 -31.30 -2.79
N VAL A 510 12.32 -32.34 -3.44
CA VAL A 510 13.55 -32.31 -4.21
C VAL A 510 13.29 -32.86 -5.60
N MET A 511 13.87 -32.22 -6.62
CA MET A 511 13.76 -32.62 -8.02
C MET A 511 15.14 -32.56 -8.68
N ARG A 512 15.50 -33.63 -9.40
CA ARG A 512 16.72 -33.69 -10.22
C ARG A 512 16.38 -33.56 -11.69
N PHE A 513 16.96 -32.58 -12.37
CA PHE A 513 16.79 -32.36 -13.81
C PHE A 513 18.12 -32.52 -14.54
N ASP A 514 18.13 -33.25 -15.65
CA ASP A 514 19.34 -33.42 -16.47
C ASP A 514 19.28 -32.51 -17.70
N LEU A 515 20.12 -31.48 -17.75
CA LEU A 515 20.30 -30.59 -18.90
C LEU A 515 21.22 -31.24 -19.93
N ASN A 516 20.77 -31.35 -21.18
CA ASN A 516 21.50 -31.99 -22.26
C ASN A 516 21.04 -31.45 -23.63
N ALA A 517 21.63 -31.96 -24.72
CA ALA A 517 21.29 -31.53 -26.08
C ALA A 517 19.80 -31.68 -26.44
N GLY A 518 19.08 -32.66 -25.86
CA GLY A 518 17.66 -32.90 -26.12
C GLY A 518 16.74 -31.84 -25.51
N ASN A 519 17.21 -31.10 -24.51
CA ASN A 519 16.49 -29.98 -23.90
C ASN A 519 17.18 -28.64 -24.08
N ASP A 520 18.10 -28.56 -25.05
CA ASP A 520 18.90 -27.37 -25.35
C ASP A 520 19.59 -26.81 -24.09
N TYR A 521 20.05 -27.70 -23.21
CA TYR A 521 20.72 -27.38 -21.96
C TYR A 521 19.96 -26.33 -21.12
N THR A 522 18.63 -26.44 -21.09
CA THR A 522 17.72 -25.45 -20.51
C THR A 522 16.66 -26.11 -19.64
N LEU A 523 16.35 -25.47 -18.51
CA LEU A 523 15.21 -25.75 -17.64
C LEU A 523 14.39 -24.46 -17.47
N ASN A 524 13.10 -24.52 -17.81
CA ASN A 524 12.12 -23.53 -17.38
C ASN A 524 11.30 -24.15 -16.25
N PHE A 525 11.46 -23.60 -15.04
CA PHE A 525 10.79 -24.04 -13.82
C PHE A 525 9.71 -23.01 -13.44
N ALA A 526 8.44 -23.41 -13.50
CA ALA A 526 7.31 -22.55 -13.24
C ALA A 526 6.69 -22.82 -11.87
N VAL A 527 6.19 -21.73 -11.28
CA VAL A 527 5.43 -21.73 -10.03
C VAL A 527 4.13 -21.00 -10.31
N ALA A 528 3.00 -21.66 -10.09
CA ALA A 528 1.67 -21.05 -10.22
C ALA A 528 0.82 -21.39 -8.99
N GLY A 529 0.02 -20.45 -8.52
CA GLY A 529 -0.85 -20.64 -7.36
C GLY A 529 -2.13 -19.83 -7.45
N THR A 530 -3.20 -20.27 -6.81
CA THR A 530 -4.41 -19.46 -6.65
C THR A 530 -5.26 -19.96 -5.48
N ASN A 531 -6.17 -19.12 -4.98
CA ASN A 531 -7.22 -19.49 -4.06
C ASN A 531 -8.58 -19.75 -4.78
N ARG A 532 -8.57 -20.02 -6.09
CA ARG A 532 -9.75 -20.38 -6.90
C ARG A 532 -9.66 -21.78 -7.52
N GLY A 533 -8.76 -22.60 -7.00
CA GLY A 533 -8.65 -24.03 -7.27
C GLY A 533 -7.86 -24.42 -8.51
N LEU A 534 -7.88 -25.73 -8.78
CA LEU A 534 -7.02 -26.40 -9.75
C LEU A 534 -7.08 -25.79 -11.16
N ALA A 535 -8.27 -25.47 -11.67
CA ALA A 535 -8.44 -25.05 -13.06
C ALA A 535 -7.65 -23.77 -13.38
N GLU A 536 -7.70 -22.75 -12.52
CA GLU A 536 -6.95 -21.50 -12.72
C GLU A 536 -5.45 -21.73 -12.50
N ALA A 537 -5.06 -22.53 -11.50
CA ALA A 537 -3.66 -22.82 -11.23
C ALA A 537 -2.99 -23.60 -12.39
N GLU A 538 -3.68 -24.61 -12.93
CA GLU A 538 -3.21 -25.40 -14.06
C GLU A 538 -3.14 -24.55 -15.33
N GLN A 539 -4.14 -23.70 -15.59
CA GLN A 539 -4.12 -22.78 -16.72
C GLN A 539 -2.89 -21.86 -16.66
N ALA A 540 -2.66 -21.20 -15.53
CA ALA A 540 -1.52 -20.31 -15.34
C ALA A 540 -0.19 -21.06 -15.53
N TYR A 541 -0.05 -22.25 -14.94
CA TYR A 541 1.14 -23.10 -15.08
C TYR A 541 1.42 -23.47 -16.54
N ARG A 542 0.40 -23.95 -17.27
CA ARG A 542 0.52 -24.32 -18.68
C ARG A 542 0.87 -23.11 -19.56
N GLU A 543 0.26 -21.96 -19.34
CA GLU A 543 0.54 -20.74 -20.11
C GLU A 543 2.01 -20.30 -19.96
N LEU A 544 2.55 -20.34 -18.74
CA LEU A 544 3.94 -19.97 -18.47
C LEU A 544 4.94 -20.86 -19.21
N LEU A 545 4.72 -22.18 -19.23
CA LEU A 545 5.64 -23.14 -19.85
C LEU A 545 5.40 -23.35 -21.36
N ALA A 546 4.20 -23.03 -21.86
CA ALA A 546 3.91 -23.08 -23.29
C ALA A 546 4.67 -21.99 -24.07
N ASN A 547 4.88 -20.80 -23.48
CA ASN A 547 5.60 -19.69 -24.12
C ASN A 547 6.40 -18.83 -23.10
N PRO A 548 7.48 -19.37 -22.50
CA PRO A 548 8.24 -18.66 -21.47
C PRO A 548 8.83 -17.33 -21.95
N LEU A 549 9.27 -17.26 -23.22
CA LEU A 549 9.76 -16.04 -23.84
C LEU A 549 8.68 -14.95 -23.97
N ASP A 550 7.45 -15.33 -24.28
CA ASP A 550 6.33 -14.39 -24.35
C ASP A 550 5.95 -13.86 -22.97
N ALA A 551 5.91 -14.73 -21.96
CA ALA A 551 5.65 -14.33 -20.58
C ALA A 551 6.69 -13.30 -20.09
N TYR A 552 7.98 -13.52 -20.36
CA TYR A 552 9.04 -12.55 -20.08
C TYR A 552 8.82 -11.25 -20.88
N ASN A 553 8.60 -11.35 -22.19
CA ASN A 553 8.49 -10.18 -23.06
C ASN A 553 7.29 -9.30 -22.70
N ARG A 554 6.20 -9.87 -22.17
CA ARG A 554 5.06 -9.09 -21.65
C ARG A 554 5.47 -8.25 -20.43
N ALA A 555 6.23 -8.81 -19.49
CA ALA A 555 6.77 -8.04 -18.36
C ALA A 555 7.73 -6.94 -18.84
N ALA A 556 8.66 -7.25 -19.75
CA ALA A 556 9.57 -6.25 -20.32
C ALA A 556 8.82 -5.13 -21.07
N SER A 557 7.84 -5.49 -21.89
CA SER A 557 7.01 -4.53 -22.65
C SER A 557 6.21 -3.61 -21.75
N HIS A 558 5.71 -4.13 -20.61
CA HIS A 558 5.02 -3.33 -19.61
C HIS A 558 5.91 -2.19 -19.09
N TYR A 559 7.13 -2.50 -18.65
CA TYR A 559 8.06 -1.47 -18.17
C TYR A 559 8.58 -0.55 -19.28
N GLN A 560 8.79 -1.04 -20.51
CA GLN A 560 9.09 -0.17 -21.64
C GLN A 560 7.97 0.86 -21.87
N ASN A 561 6.71 0.42 -21.83
CA ASN A 561 5.55 1.29 -21.99
C ASN A 561 5.40 2.27 -20.82
N LEU A 562 5.63 1.82 -19.58
CA LEU A 562 5.63 2.67 -18.39
C LEU A 562 6.64 3.83 -18.58
N LEU A 563 7.90 3.51 -18.89
CA LEU A 563 8.96 4.51 -19.06
C LEU A 563 8.73 5.44 -20.26
N ALA A 564 8.04 4.96 -21.31
CA ALA A 564 7.77 5.75 -22.51
C ALA A 564 6.57 6.70 -22.36
N THR A 565 5.58 6.36 -21.53
CA THR A 565 4.26 7.04 -21.54
C THR A 565 3.96 7.88 -20.30
N LYS A 566 4.66 7.65 -19.18
CA LYS A 566 4.48 8.43 -17.95
C LYS A 566 5.29 9.72 -17.99
N THR A 567 4.90 10.68 -17.14
CA THR A 567 5.63 11.94 -17.01
C THR A 567 7.07 11.64 -16.60
N THR A 568 8.05 12.18 -17.33
CA THR A 568 9.47 11.96 -17.03
C THR A 568 10.26 13.25 -17.15
N ILE A 569 11.30 13.38 -16.35
CA ILE A 569 12.20 14.54 -16.35
C ILE A 569 13.53 14.10 -16.95
N ILE A 570 13.96 14.81 -17.99
CA ILE A 570 15.25 14.60 -18.66
C ILE A 570 16.16 15.77 -18.31
N SER A 571 17.29 15.47 -17.69
CA SER A 571 18.25 16.46 -17.20
C SER A 571 19.67 16.19 -17.71
N PRO A 572 20.63 17.11 -17.51
CA PRO A 572 22.05 16.87 -17.74
C PRO A 572 22.68 15.90 -16.72
N ASP A 573 21.99 15.62 -15.61
CA ASP A 573 22.43 14.69 -14.58
C ASP A 573 21.93 13.28 -14.93
N SER A 574 22.83 12.43 -15.42
CA SER A 574 22.51 11.06 -15.78
C SER A 574 22.11 10.20 -14.58
N VAL A 575 22.63 10.50 -13.38
CA VAL A 575 22.30 9.75 -12.16
C VAL A 575 20.87 10.07 -11.73
N PHE A 576 20.48 11.35 -11.79
CA PHE A 576 19.09 11.75 -11.56
C PHE A 576 18.15 11.05 -12.56
N ASN A 577 18.49 11.06 -13.86
CA ASN A 577 17.63 10.47 -14.88
C ASN A 577 17.44 8.96 -14.68
N GLU A 578 18.52 8.21 -14.39
CA GLU A 578 18.47 6.78 -14.11
C GLU A 578 17.67 6.48 -12.82
N GLY A 579 17.96 7.17 -11.72
CA GLY A 579 17.28 6.97 -10.45
C GLY A 579 15.79 7.32 -10.48
N TYR A 580 15.40 8.36 -11.23
CA TYR A 580 13.99 8.68 -11.44
C TYR A 580 13.25 7.53 -12.14
N GLN A 581 13.85 6.94 -13.18
CA GLN A 581 13.26 5.83 -13.91
C GLN A 581 13.16 4.56 -13.05
N TRP A 582 14.15 4.31 -12.19
CA TRP A 582 14.08 3.23 -11.19
C TRP A 582 12.96 3.45 -10.17
N ALA A 583 12.84 4.65 -9.59
CA ALA A 583 11.76 4.96 -8.65
C ALA A 583 10.37 4.80 -9.30
N LEU A 584 10.22 5.16 -10.58
CA LEU A 584 8.99 4.94 -11.34
C LEU A 584 8.68 3.45 -11.53
N ALA A 585 9.68 2.65 -11.92
CA ALA A 585 9.51 1.21 -12.10
C ALA A 585 9.24 0.49 -10.77
N ALA A 586 9.93 0.87 -9.69
CA ALA A 586 9.75 0.31 -8.36
C ALA A 586 8.36 0.64 -7.79
N THR A 587 7.86 1.86 -8.01
CA THR A 587 6.49 2.26 -7.60
C THR A 587 5.42 1.34 -8.23
N ASP A 588 5.53 1.03 -9.52
CA ASP A 588 4.51 0.28 -10.25
C ASP A 588 4.34 -1.17 -9.75
N ARG A 589 5.39 -1.77 -9.19
CA ARG A 589 5.39 -3.14 -8.64
C ARG A 589 4.40 -3.33 -7.49
N PHE A 590 4.12 -2.26 -6.74
CA PHE A 590 3.22 -2.31 -5.60
C PHE A 590 1.74 -2.39 -5.99
N PHE A 591 1.37 -2.17 -7.25
CA PHE A 591 -0.02 -2.31 -7.68
C PHE A 591 -0.36 -3.79 -7.94
N VAL A 592 -1.11 -4.38 -7.00
CA VAL A 592 -1.39 -5.81 -6.90
C VAL A 592 -2.89 -6.09 -6.90
N ASN A 593 -3.30 -7.08 -7.67
CA ASN A 593 -4.64 -7.65 -7.71
C ASN A 593 -4.71 -8.87 -6.77
N THR A 594 -5.51 -8.79 -5.72
CA THR A 594 -5.81 -9.96 -4.87
C THR A 594 -7.20 -10.49 -5.20
N PRO A 595 -7.36 -11.80 -5.48
CA PRO A 595 -8.67 -12.41 -5.69
C PRO A 595 -9.69 -11.97 -4.65
N ASP A 596 -10.88 -11.62 -5.12
CA ASP A 596 -12.06 -11.26 -4.33
C ASP A 596 -11.94 -9.91 -3.57
N LEU A 597 -10.70 -9.45 -3.29
CA LEU A 597 -10.44 -8.12 -2.74
C LEU A 597 -10.37 -7.04 -3.83
N GLY A 598 -9.72 -7.31 -4.96
CA GLY A 598 -9.52 -6.38 -6.08
C GLY A 598 -8.08 -5.85 -6.18
N SER A 599 -7.90 -4.77 -6.94
CA SER A 599 -6.58 -4.17 -7.23
C SER A 599 -6.35 -2.87 -6.47
N ALA A 600 -5.20 -2.75 -5.82
CA ALA A 600 -4.77 -1.56 -5.10
C ALA A 600 -3.24 -1.59 -4.87
N LEU A 601 -2.69 -0.51 -4.31
CA LEU A 601 -1.28 -0.41 -3.92
C LEU A 601 -1.05 -1.13 -2.58
N MET A 602 -0.08 -2.04 -2.56
CA MET A 602 0.51 -2.58 -1.34
C MET A 602 1.57 -1.63 -0.77
N ALA A 603 1.82 -1.69 0.54
CA ALA A 603 2.71 -0.75 1.20
C ALA A 603 4.20 -1.05 1.01
N GLY A 604 4.63 -2.31 1.20
CA GLY A 604 6.05 -2.66 1.18
C GLY A 604 6.32 -4.14 1.04
N PHE A 605 7.46 -4.51 0.47
CA PHE A 605 7.83 -5.91 0.29
C PHE A 605 9.08 -6.25 1.10
N GLY A 606 9.15 -7.50 1.55
CA GLY A 606 10.28 -8.06 2.30
C GLY A 606 10.03 -9.53 2.65
N PRO A 607 11.06 -10.37 2.85
CA PRO A 607 10.85 -11.76 3.22
C PRO A 607 10.28 -11.87 4.64
N THR A 608 9.54 -12.93 4.95
CA THR A 608 8.97 -13.11 6.30
C THR A 608 10.00 -13.25 7.42
N SER A 609 11.26 -13.51 7.08
CA SER A 609 12.39 -13.51 8.02
C SER A 609 12.73 -12.11 8.56
N ARG A 610 12.29 -11.04 7.87
CA ARG A 610 12.49 -9.65 8.29
C ARG A 610 11.20 -9.11 8.93
N GLY A 611 11.32 -8.48 10.10
CA GLY A 611 10.25 -7.70 10.72
C GLY A 611 9.62 -8.27 11.98
N TRP A 612 8.51 -7.63 12.38
CA TRP A 612 7.71 -8.04 13.53
C TRP A 612 6.93 -9.32 13.19
N ASP A 613 7.13 -10.39 13.96
CA ASP A 613 6.48 -11.70 13.76
C ASP A 613 5.00 -11.74 14.17
N GLY A 614 4.48 -10.65 14.75
CA GLY A 614 3.10 -10.61 15.24
C GLY A 614 2.85 -11.53 16.43
N GLY A 615 3.90 -12.04 17.08
CA GLY A 615 3.81 -13.12 18.07
C GLY A 615 3.55 -14.50 17.47
N HIS A 616 3.73 -14.69 16.16
CA HIS A 616 3.56 -15.99 15.50
C HIS A 616 4.89 -16.76 15.41
N ARG A 617 4.85 -18.07 15.62
CA ARG A 617 6.02 -18.95 15.45
C ARG A 617 6.55 -18.93 14.01
N VAL A 618 5.66 -18.95 13.02
CA VAL A 618 5.99 -18.72 11.61
C VAL A 618 5.35 -17.42 11.13
N ASN A 619 6.22 -16.45 10.81
CA ASN A 619 5.79 -15.18 10.27
C ASN A 619 5.06 -15.40 8.92
N GLY A 620 3.94 -14.72 8.74
CA GLY A 620 3.10 -14.79 7.53
C GLY A 620 3.00 -13.46 6.80
N ARG A 621 4.03 -12.62 6.94
CA ARG A 621 4.08 -11.25 6.43
C ARG A 621 5.23 -11.12 5.43
N PRO A 622 4.96 -10.97 4.12
CA PRO A 622 5.99 -10.57 3.16
C PRO A 622 6.27 -9.07 3.30
N GLY A 623 6.93 -8.68 4.40
CA GLY A 623 7.06 -7.28 4.77
C GLY A 623 5.69 -6.68 5.08
N TYR A 624 5.38 -5.52 4.50
CA TYR A 624 4.06 -4.90 4.53
C TYR A 624 3.30 -5.13 3.22
N GLY A 625 3.38 -6.36 2.67
CA GLY A 625 2.83 -6.76 1.37
C GLY A 625 1.31 -6.87 1.37
N TRP A 626 0.64 -5.83 1.86
CA TRP A 626 -0.80 -5.67 1.92
C TRP A 626 -1.21 -4.19 1.82
N TYR A 627 -2.51 -3.93 1.82
CA TYR A 627 -3.08 -2.63 1.46
C TYR A 627 -3.17 -1.71 2.67
N PHE A 628 -2.66 -0.48 2.54
CA PHE A 628 -2.74 0.56 3.57
C PHE A 628 -3.51 1.79 3.07
N GLY A 629 -4.36 2.36 3.93
CA GLY A 629 -5.13 3.57 3.64
C GLY A 629 -4.26 4.79 3.38
N ARG A 630 -3.46 5.18 4.39
CA ARG A 630 -2.61 6.38 4.32
C ARG A 630 -1.49 6.24 3.27
N ASP A 631 -0.84 5.09 3.17
CA ASP A 631 0.28 4.83 2.27
C ASP A 631 -0.17 4.82 0.82
N GLY A 632 -1.30 4.16 0.55
CA GLY A 632 -1.95 4.18 -0.76
C GLY A 632 -2.36 5.59 -1.18
N ALA A 633 -2.80 6.43 -0.23
CA ALA A 633 -3.15 7.81 -0.52
C ALA A 633 -1.92 8.69 -0.85
N TRP A 634 -0.88 8.65 -0.01
CA TRP A 634 0.36 9.41 -0.24
C TRP A 634 1.05 9.01 -1.54
N SER A 635 1.13 7.71 -1.82
CA SER A 635 1.67 7.19 -3.09
C SER A 635 0.80 7.61 -4.27
N GLY A 636 -0.54 7.57 -4.10
CA GLY A 636 -1.52 8.00 -5.10
C GLY A 636 -1.36 9.45 -5.56
N PHE A 637 -0.85 10.36 -4.72
CA PHE A 637 -0.53 11.74 -5.13
C PHE A 637 0.56 11.77 -6.20
N ALA A 638 1.61 10.95 -6.04
CA ALA A 638 2.68 10.83 -7.02
C ALA A 638 2.19 10.18 -8.32
N LEU A 639 1.41 9.09 -8.21
CA LEU A 639 0.76 8.43 -9.36
C LEU A 639 -0.04 9.42 -10.18
N THR A 640 -0.84 10.25 -9.51
CA THR A 640 -1.60 11.31 -10.18
C THR A 640 -0.68 12.29 -10.90
N ALA A 641 0.43 12.69 -10.29
CA ALA A 641 1.39 13.63 -10.86
C ALA A 641 2.13 13.10 -12.11
N TYR A 642 2.45 11.80 -12.15
CA TYR A 642 3.03 11.18 -13.37
C TYR A 642 2.00 10.62 -14.34
N GLY A 643 0.71 10.79 -14.02
CA GLY A 643 -0.42 10.51 -14.90
C GLY A 643 -0.82 9.03 -14.98
N GLU A 644 -0.70 8.30 -13.88
CA GLU A 644 -1.24 6.94 -13.71
C GLU A 644 -2.63 6.99 -13.07
N PHE A 645 -3.61 7.43 -13.85
CA PHE A 645 -4.96 7.67 -13.36
C PHE A 645 -5.76 6.40 -13.12
N GLU A 646 -5.54 5.32 -13.88
CA GLU A 646 -6.32 4.09 -13.75
C GLU A 646 -6.02 3.37 -12.44
N GLN A 647 -4.74 3.32 -12.03
CA GLN A 647 -4.40 2.76 -10.71
C GLN A 647 -4.91 3.62 -9.56
N VAL A 648 -4.90 4.97 -9.69
CA VAL A 648 -5.49 5.87 -8.67
C VAL A 648 -6.99 5.69 -8.58
N LYS A 649 -7.68 5.52 -9.72
CA LYS A 649 -9.13 5.22 -9.75
C LYS A 649 -9.42 3.90 -9.04
N ALA A 650 -8.65 2.86 -9.33
CA ALA A 650 -8.75 1.57 -8.66
C ALA A 650 -8.51 1.70 -7.14
N GLN A 651 -7.52 2.48 -6.73
CA GLN A 651 -7.25 2.77 -5.31
C GLN A 651 -8.44 3.45 -4.61
N LEU A 652 -9.04 4.46 -5.24
CA LEU A 652 -10.23 5.15 -4.71
C LEU A 652 -11.45 4.21 -4.62
N GLN A 653 -11.64 3.34 -5.62
CA GLN A 653 -12.67 2.30 -5.58
C GLN A 653 -12.42 1.30 -4.46
N PHE A 654 -11.17 0.92 -4.24
CA PHE A 654 -10.77 0.01 -3.18
C PHE A 654 -11.06 0.61 -1.80
N PHE A 655 -10.72 1.88 -1.58
CA PHE A 655 -11.09 2.60 -0.36
C PHE A 655 -12.60 2.66 -0.14
N ALA A 656 -13.39 2.96 -1.17
CA ALA A 656 -14.84 2.98 -1.06
C ALA A 656 -15.43 1.58 -0.79
N LYS A 657 -14.88 0.53 -1.40
CA LYS A 657 -15.33 -0.86 -1.21
C LYS A 657 -15.14 -1.34 0.23
N PHE A 658 -14.04 -0.94 0.88
CA PHE A 658 -13.67 -1.34 2.23
C PHE A 658 -13.82 -0.19 3.25
N GLN A 659 -14.64 0.82 2.94
CA GLN A 659 -14.99 1.89 3.87
C GLN A 659 -15.84 1.33 5.01
N ASP A 660 -15.49 1.67 6.24
CA ASP A 660 -16.20 1.20 7.43
C ASP A 660 -17.66 1.69 7.45
N ILE A 661 -18.49 1.03 8.25
CA ILE A 661 -19.92 1.35 8.35
C ILE A 661 -20.19 2.75 8.91
N ASP A 662 -19.24 3.35 9.62
CA ASP A 662 -19.31 4.72 10.13
C ASP A 662 -18.77 5.76 9.12
N GLY A 663 -18.05 5.35 8.08
CA GLY A 663 -17.44 6.22 7.07
C GLY A 663 -15.91 6.26 7.08
N LYS A 664 -15.28 5.63 8.07
CA LYS A 664 -13.82 5.61 8.20
C LYS A 664 -13.15 4.79 7.09
N ILE A 665 -11.96 5.23 6.64
CA ILE A 665 -11.12 4.46 5.70
C ILE A 665 -10.17 3.55 6.49
N LEU A 666 -9.97 2.33 5.99
CA LEU A 666 -9.12 1.31 6.59
C LEU A 666 -7.70 1.83 6.88
N HIS A 667 -7.12 1.35 7.98
CA HIS A 667 -5.67 1.48 8.16
C HIS A 667 -4.99 0.43 7.31
N GLU A 668 -5.33 -0.84 7.54
CA GLU A 668 -4.78 -1.98 6.81
C GLU A 668 -5.88 -2.94 6.35
N LEU A 669 -5.64 -3.57 5.21
CA LEU A 669 -6.37 -4.74 4.73
C LEU A 669 -5.34 -5.74 4.20
N THR A 670 -5.19 -6.86 4.90
CA THR A 670 -4.30 -7.95 4.51
C THR A 670 -4.80 -8.66 3.25
N SER A 671 -3.92 -9.28 2.45
CA SER A 671 -4.39 -10.04 1.27
C SER A 671 -5.27 -11.23 1.66
N SER A 672 -5.23 -11.67 2.92
CA SER A 672 -6.13 -12.70 3.46
C SER A 672 -7.56 -12.20 3.74
N GLY A 673 -7.82 -10.90 3.58
CA GLY A 673 -9.15 -10.29 3.72
C GLY A 673 -9.45 -9.72 5.10
N ALA A 674 -8.52 -9.78 6.06
CA ALA A 674 -8.71 -9.17 7.38
C ALA A 674 -8.38 -7.68 7.34
N SER A 675 -9.35 -6.83 7.70
CA SER A 675 -9.19 -5.37 7.83
C SER A 675 -9.19 -4.88 9.27
N HIS A 676 -8.61 -3.70 9.47
CA HIS A 676 -8.77 -2.89 10.69
C HIS A 676 -8.61 -1.38 10.42
N TYR A 677 -9.09 -0.56 11.37
CA TYR A 677 -9.37 0.87 11.18
C TYR A 677 -8.86 1.71 12.36
N ASP A 678 -7.57 1.73 12.61
CA ASP A 678 -6.90 2.48 13.70
C ASP A 678 -6.01 3.63 13.19
N ALA A 679 -6.10 3.98 11.91
CA ALA A 679 -5.53 5.20 11.34
C ALA A 679 -6.52 6.36 11.43
N ALA A 680 -6.11 7.50 11.98
CA ALA A 680 -6.93 8.72 11.97
C ALA A 680 -6.79 9.50 10.64
N ASP A 681 -5.64 9.43 9.99
CA ASP A 681 -5.27 10.23 8.81
C ASP A 681 -5.70 9.62 7.47
N SER A 682 -6.01 8.33 7.42
CA SER A 682 -6.43 7.65 6.17
C SER A 682 -7.72 8.26 5.61
N THR A 683 -8.68 8.60 6.46
CA THR A 683 -9.96 9.20 6.05
C THR A 683 -9.81 10.58 5.42
N PRO A 684 -9.13 11.58 6.02
CA PRO A 684 -8.92 12.87 5.35
C PRO A 684 -8.08 12.74 4.07
N LEU A 685 -7.05 11.88 4.05
CA LEU A 685 -6.22 11.69 2.85
C LEU A 685 -6.99 11.11 1.66
N TYR A 686 -8.04 10.30 1.89
CA TYR A 686 -8.94 9.82 0.83
C TYR A 686 -9.63 10.97 0.09
N LEU A 687 -10.10 12.01 0.80
CA LEU A 687 -10.72 13.20 0.20
C LEU A 687 -9.71 13.98 -0.64
N VAL A 688 -8.48 14.12 -0.13
CA VAL A 688 -7.39 14.80 -0.84
C VAL A 688 -7.04 14.04 -2.12
N LEU A 689 -6.93 12.72 -2.07
CA LEU A 689 -6.62 11.90 -3.26
C LEU A 689 -7.74 12.00 -4.30
N ALA A 690 -9.01 11.96 -3.88
CA ALA A 690 -10.15 12.13 -4.78
C ALA A 690 -10.12 13.50 -5.49
N ALA A 691 -9.72 14.57 -4.79
CA ALA A 691 -9.58 15.89 -5.38
C ALA A 691 -8.39 15.97 -6.35
N HIS A 692 -7.24 15.38 -6.00
CA HIS A 692 -6.08 15.27 -6.89
C HIS A 692 -6.44 14.52 -8.18
N TYR A 693 -7.10 13.37 -8.05
CA TYR A 693 -7.59 12.59 -9.19
C TYR A 693 -8.53 13.42 -10.07
N LEU A 694 -9.52 14.13 -9.48
CA LEU A 694 -10.45 14.96 -10.24
C LEU A 694 -9.75 16.13 -10.97
N ARG A 695 -8.72 16.71 -10.36
CA ARG A 695 -7.93 17.81 -10.93
C ARG A 695 -7.09 17.38 -12.12
N ALA A 696 -6.71 16.11 -12.23
CA ALA A 696 -5.76 15.67 -13.24
C ALA A 696 -6.34 14.70 -14.30
N SER A 697 -7.28 13.84 -13.90
CA SER A 697 -7.77 12.72 -14.73
C SER A 697 -8.44 13.13 -16.05
N PRO A 698 -8.36 12.28 -17.11
CA PRO A 698 -9.09 12.47 -18.36
C PRO A 698 -10.58 12.15 -18.22
N LYS A 699 -11.37 12.74 -19.12
CA LYS A 699 -12.70 12.24 -19.55
C LYS A 699 -12.85 12.56 -21.04
N GLU A 700 -13.75 11.87 -21.75
CA GLU A 700 -14.09 12.10 -23.17
C GLU A 700 -14.26 13.60 -23.54
N SER A 701 -14.67 14.45 -22.59
CA SER A 701 -14.84 15.91 -22.74
C SER A 701 -13.71 16.79 -22.16
N SER A 702 -12.58 16.22 -21.71
CA SER A 702 -11.41 16.95 -21.16
C SER A 702 -11.66 17.78 -19.89
N THR A 703 -12.54 17.33 -18.97
CA THR A 703 -13.01 18.10 -17.80
C THR A 703 -12.81 17.42 -16.43
N GLY A 704 -11.85 16.50 -16.30
CA GLY A 704 -11.78 15.61 -15.13
C GLY A 704 -12.82 14.49 -15.17
N ASP A 705 -12.54 13.33 -14.56
CA ASP A 705 -13.52 12.24 -14.44
C ASP A 705 -14.58 12.52 -13.36
N GLN A 706 -15.40 13.54 -13.62
CA GLN A 706 -16.49 13.97 -12.74
C GLN A 706 -17.58 12.92 -12.54
N GLU A 707 -17.75 12.00 -13.49
CA GLU A 707 -18.78 10.97 -13.38
C GLU A 707 -18.39 9.92 -12.36
N PHE A 708 -17.15 9.45 -12.40
CA PHE A 708 -16.63 8.62 -11.33
C PHE A 708 -16.69 9.32 -9.97
N ILE A 709 -16.33 10.61 -9.89
CA ILE A 709 -16.45 11.34 -8.63
C ILE A 709 -17.90 11.45 -8.14
N ARG A 710 -18.88 11.59 -9.04
CA ARG A 710 -20.30 11.54 -8.66
C ARG A 710 -20.72 10.18 -8.11
N THR A 711 -20.20 9.07 -8.66
CA THR A 711 -20.48 7.74 -8.10
C THR A 711 -19.77 7.50 -6.77
N LEU A 712 -18.60 8.13 -6.57
CA LEU A 712 -17.83 8.08 -5.33
C LEU A 712 -18.39 9.01 -4.23
N TRP A 713 -19.13 10.06 -4.61
CA TRP A 713 -19.61 11.11 -3.70
C TRP A 713 -20.35 10.61 -2.44
N PRO A 714 -21.22 9.59 -2.48
CA PRO A 714 -21.83 9.04 -1.26
C PRO A 714 -20.79 8.54 -0.25
N SER A 715 -19.74 7.86 -0.72
CA SER A 715 -18.64 7.39 0.12
C SER A 715 -17.83 8.56 0.69
N LEU A 716 -17.53 9.58 -0.12
CA LEU A 716 -16.81 10.79 0.32
C LEU A 716 -17.60 11.59 1.37
N LYS A 717 -18.92 11.72 1.21
CA LYS A 717 -19.77 12.36 2.22
C LYS A 717 -19.78 11.58 3.53
N LYS A 718 -19.89 10.25 3.46
CA LYS A 718 -19.84 9.39 4.66
C LYS A 718 -18.51 9.56 5.41
N ALA A 719 -17.39 9.68 4.69
CA ALA A 719 -16.08 9.97 5.28
C ALA A 719 -16.03 11.36 5.95
N LEU A 720 -16.66 12.38 5.35
CA LEU A 720 -16.79 13.71 5.95
C LEU A 720 -17.66 13.69 7.22
N ASP A 721 -18.81 13.04 7.17
CA ASP A 721 -19.72 12.89 8.31
C ASP A 721 -19.00 12.20 9.48
N PHE A 722 -18.23 11.14 9.19
CA PHE A 722 -17.35 10.49 10.16
C PHE A 722 -16.36 11.49 10.76
N MET A 723 -15.58 12.20 9.94
CA MET A 723 -14.57 13.15 10.43
C MET A 723 -15.19 14.24 11.31
N TYR A 724 -16.34 14.82 10.93
CA TYR A 724 -17.04 15.79 11.77
C TYR A 724 -17.48 15.21 13.12
N SER A 725 -17.85 13.93 13.17
CA SER A 725 -18.23 13.27 14.42
C SER A 725 -17.07 12.97 15.37
N THR A 726 -15.82 13.13 14.90
CA THR A 726 -14.62 12.93 15.73
C THR A 726 -14.18 14.17 16.50
N ASP A 727 -14.77 15.34 16.24
CA ASP A 727 -14.56 16.56 17.03
C ASP A 727 -15.45 16.50 18.28
N THR A 728 -14.97 15.82 19.32
CA THR A 728 -15.75 15.52 20.52
C THR A 728 -15.72 16.64 21.56
N ASP A 729 -14.72 17.51 21.51
CA ASP A 729 -14.61 18.70 22.37
C ASP A 729 -15.17 19.98 21.73
N GLY A 730 -15.49 19.94 20.43
CA GLY A 730 -16.11 21.04 19.69
C GLY A 730 -15.13 22.17 19.36
N ASP A 731 -13.82 21.91 19.36
CA ASP A 731 -12.78 22.88 19.06
C ASP A 731 -12.57 23.12 17.56
N GLY A 732 -13.23 22.33 16.69
CA GLY A 732 -13.15 22.42 15.24
C GLY A 732 -12.06 21.55 14.60
N LEU A 733 -11.33 20.75 15.39
CA LEU A 733 -10.29 19.83 14.93
C LEU A 733 -10.75 18.38 15.02
N ILE A 734 -10.22 17.54 14.12
CA ILE A 734 -10.45 16.10 14.17
C ILE A 734 -9.40 15.43 15.07
N GLU A 735 -9.83 14.42 15.83
CA GLU A 735 -9.06 13.83 16.91
C GLU A 735 -8.31 12.54 16.52
N ASN A 736 -7.20 12.28 17.21
CA ASN A 736 -6.59 10.96 17.31
C ASN A 736 -7.28 10.12 18.40
N THR A 737 -7.67 10.75 19.51
CA THR A 737 -8.19 10.03 20.68
C THR A 737 -9.46 9.26 20.32
N ASN A 738 -9.54 7.97 20.70
CA ASN A 738 -10.64 7.06 20.36
C ASN A 738 -10.89 6.80 18.86
N VAL A 739 -10.24 7.54 17.97
CA VAL A 739 -10.28 7.36 16.52
C VAL A 739 -9.17 6.41 16.09
N GLY A 740 -7.93 6.69 16.47
CA GLY A 740 -6.74 6.02 15.96
C GLY A 740 -5.49 6.89 16.07
N HIS A 741 -4.37 6.48 15.50
CA HIS A 741 -3.17 7.30 15.46
C HIS A 741 -3.09 8.10 14.16
N GLY A 742 -2.54 9.31 14.23
CA GLY A 742 -1.99 10.00 13.06
C GLY A 742 -0.69 9.33 12.61
N TRP A 743 0.19 10.06 11.91
CA TRP A 743 1.45 9.47 11.41
C TRP A 743 2.36 8.87 12.50
N ILE A 744 2.36 9.43 13.71
CA ILE A 744 3.13 8.87 14.82
C ILE A 744 2.34 7.74 15.45
N GLU A 745 2.79 6.50 15.23
CA GLU A 745 2.05 5.28 15.62
C GLU A 745 2.54 4.71 16.96
N GLY A 746 3.66 5.22 17.47
CA GLY A 746 4.23 4.79 18.75
C GLY A 746 5.52 5.55 19.13
N GLY A 747 6.17 5.10 20.19
CA GLY A 747 7.42 5.68 20.68
C GLY A 747 7.25 6.95 21.53
N LYS A 748 8.34 7.68 21.75
CA LYS A 748 8.38 8.79 22.73
C LYS A 748 7.54 10.01 22.35
N LEU A 749 7.18 10.17 21.07
CA LEU A 749 6.35 11.27 20.57
C LEU A 749 4.85 10.93 20.50
N TYR A 750 4.47 9.74 20.94
CA TYR A 750 3.10 9.24 20.82
C TYR A 750 2.15 9.82 21.87
N GLY A 751 0.85 9.80 21.58
CA GLY A 751 -0.21 10.11 22.55
C GLY A 751 -0.77 11.54 22.51
N ALA A 752 -0.61 12.27 21.41
CA ALA A 752 -1.31 13.55 21.22
C ALA A 752 -2.82 13.32 20.99
N HIS A 753 -3.65 14.22 21.54
CA HIS A 753 -5.10 14.21 21.32
C HIS A 753 -5.45 14.65 19.90
N VAL A 754 -4.81 15.74 19.45
CA VAL A 754 -4.78 16.19 18.05
C VAL A 754 -3.32 16.40 17.67
N THR A 755 -2.90 15.89 16.52
CA THR A 755 -1.57 16.24 15.96
C THR A 755 -1.70 17.39 14.97
N LEU A 756 -0.67 18.23 14.89
CA LEU A 756 -0.57 19.29 13.88
C LEU A 756 -0.73 18.70 12.46
N TYR A 757 -0.10 17.56 12.21
CA TYR A 757 -0.24 16.79 10.99
C TYR A 757 -1.71 16.50 10.65
N MET A 758 -2.47 15.97 11.61
CA MET A 758 -3.90 15.71 11.44
C MET A 758 -4.71 16.97 11.16
N ALA A 759 -4.45 18.07 11.88
CA ALA A 759 -5.10 19.36 11.61
C ALA A 759 -4.80 19.86 10.19
N GLY A 760 -3.58 19.66 9.70
CA GLY A 760 -3.18 19.95 8.32
C GLY A 760 -3.92 19.10 7.29
N CYS A 761 -3.97 17.79 7.50
CA CYS A 761 -4.75 16.87 6.66
C CYS A 761 -6.23 17.24 6.65
N TRP A 762 -6.79 17.67 7.78
CA TRP A 762 -8.18 18.09 7.89
C TRP A 762 -8.48 19.36 7.11
N ALA A 763 -7.64 20.39 7.25
CA ALA A 763 -7.77 21.63 6.49
C ALA A 763 -7.72 21.37 4.98
N GLU A 764 -6.80 20.52 4.51
CA GLU A 764 -6.71 20.18 3.09
C GLU A 764 -7.86 19.28 2.63
N ALA A 765 -8.33 18.36 3.45
CA ALA A 765 -9.52 17.55 3.17
C ALA A 765 -10.77 18.41 3.01
N LEU A 766 -10.96 19.43 3.86
CA LEU A 766 -12.07 20.39 3.74
C LEU A 766 -11.97 21.25 2.48
N LYS A 767 -10.77 21.72 2.10
CA LYS A 767 -10.55 22.41 0.82
C LYS A 767 -10.85 21.52 -0.37
N SER A 768 -10.41 20.27 -0.30
CA SER A 768 -10.65 19.23 -1.31
C SER A 768 -12.14 18.90 -1.43
N ALA A 769 -12.84 18.73 -0.30
CA ALA A 769 -14.28 18.52 -0.24
C ALA A 769 -15.05 19.71 -0.80
N ALA A 770 -14.64 20.95 -0.49
CA ALA A 770 -15.26 22.16 -1.05
C ALA A 770 -15.13 22.20 -2.58
N PHE A 771 -13.98 21.82 -3.11
CA PHE A 771 -13.74 21.72 -4.54
C PHE A 771 -14.61 20.63 -5.17
N ILE A 772 -14.60 19.40 -4.63
CA ILE A 772 -15.39 18.27 -5.15
C ILE A 772 -16.89 18.60 -5.11
N ALA A 773 -17.40 19.09 -3.98
CA ALA A 773 -18.80 19.48 -3.80
C ALA A 773 -19.27 20.46 -4.88
N ALA A 774 -18.44 21.47 -5.20
CA ALA A 774 -18.74 22.41 -6.28
C ALA A 774 -18.83 21.73 -7.66
N GLN A 775 -17.98 20.74 -7.94
CA GLN A 775 -17.98 20.00 -9.22
C GLN A 775 -19.17 19.04 -9.35
N VAL A 776 -19.69 18.52 -8.24
CA VAL A 776 -20.87 17.64 -8.24
C VAL A 776 -22.20 18.36 -8.04
N GLY A 777 -22.19 19.69 -7.91
CA GLY A 777 -23.39 20.55 -7.82
C GLY A 777 -23.86 20.86 -6.40
N GLU A 778 -23.12 20.46 -5.37
CA GLU A 778 -23.46 20.58 -3.95
C GLU A 778 -22.97 21.93 -3.38
N THR A 779 -23.51 23.03 -3.93
CA THR A 779 -22.99 24.40 -3.67
C THR A 779 -23.07 24.83 -2.21
N ALA A 780 -24.12 24.40 -1.48
CA ALA A 780 -24.27 24.72 -0.05
C ALA A 780 -23.16 24.07 0.79
N LEU A 781 -22.92 22.77 0.55
CA LEU A 781 -21.82 22.02 1.19
C LEU A 781 -20.47 22.60 0.80
N ALA A 782 -20.26 22.95 -0.47
CA ALA A 782 -19.03 23.57 -0.93
C ALA A 782 -18.69 24.86 -0.16
N ASN A 783 -19.69 25.69 0.13
CA ASN A 783 -19.52 26.91 0.91
C ASN A 783 -19.31 26.63 2.41
N GLN A 784 -19.96 25.60 2.97
CA GLN A 784 -19.73 25.16 4.34
C GLN A 784 -18.29 24.69 4.53
N TYR A 785 -17.85 23.72 3.72
CA TYR A 785 -16.50 23.16 3.82
C TYR A 785 -15.41 24.22 3.63
N ARG A 786 -15.64 25.22 2.77
CA ARG A 786 -14.71 26.35 2.63
C ARG A 786 -14.58 27.16 3.93
N ARG A 787 -15.70 27.52 4.55
CA ARG A 787 -15.69 28.26 5.83
C ARG A 787 -15.03 27.45 6.94
N ASP A 788 -15.31 26.15 6.99
CA ASP A 788 -14.71 25.29 8.01
C ASP A 788 -13.20 25.13 7.78
N ALA A 789 -12.74 25.02 6.52
CA ALA A 789 -11.31 25.02 6.21
C ALA A 789 -10.62 26.31 6.67
N GLU A 790 -11.25 27.47 6.45
CA GLU A 790 -10.74 28.77 6.91
C GLU A 790 -10.60 28.82 8.44
N LYS A 791 -11.58 28.30 9.18
CA LYS A 791 -11.51 28.19 10.65
C LYS A 791 -10.37 27.29 11.11
N VAL A 792 -10.21 26.11 10.52
CA VAL A 792 -9.13 25.17 10.88
C VAL A 792 -7.77 25.79 10.63
N VAL A 793 -7.60 26.49 9.50
CA VAL A 793 -6.35 27.22 9.20
C VAL A 793 -6.09 28.32 10.24
N GLU A 794 -7.11 29.07 10.66
CA GLU A 794 -6.97 30.07 11.72
C GLU A 794 -6.57 29.43 13.06
N ILE A 795 -7.15 28.28 13.43
CA ILE A 795 -6.78 27.52 14.63
C ILE A 795 -5.32 27.05 14.56
N ILE A 796 -4.87 26.56 13.40
CA ILE A 796 -3.46 26.17 13.20
C ILE A 796 -2.54 27.37 13.43
N HIS A 797 -2.85 28.52 12.83
CA HIS A 797 -2.00 29.71 12.89
C HIS A 797 -1.90 30.32 14.27
N ARG A 798 -2.96 30.24 15.08
CA ARG A 798 -3.03 30.85 16.41
C ARG A 798 -2.72 29.88 17.54
N GLY A 799 -3.22 28.65 17.46
CA GLY A 799 -3.13 27.65 18.54
C GLY A 799 -1.81 26.90 18.56
N PHE A 800 -1.32 26.45 17.40
CA PHE A 800 -0.10 25.62 17.35
C PHE A 800 1.20 26.44 17.25
N TRP A 801 1.12 27.75 17.03
CA TRP A 801 2.31 28.60 16.94
C TRP A 801 2.89 28.90 18.32
N ASN A 802 4.14 28.50 18.55
CA ASN A 802 4.88 28.80 19.76
C ASN A 802 5.78 30.02 19.52
N GLU A 803 5.47 31.15 20.16
CA GLU A 803 6.24 32.40 20.00
C GLU A 803 7.65 32.32 20.60
N GLU A 804 7.85 31.55 21.65
CA GLU A 804 9.16 31.43 22.32
C GLU A 804 10.14 30.62 21.47
N THR A 805 9.70 29.45 20.98
CA THR A 805 10.53 28.59 20.13
C THR A 805 10.51 29.04 18.67
N ARG A 806 9.58 29.90 18.27
CA ARG A 806 9.33 30.33 16.88
C ARG A 806 9.17 29.11 15.97
N PHE A 807 8.43 28.11 16.44
CA PHE A 807 8.19 26.82 15.80
C PHE A 807 6.71 26.43 16.00
N LEU A 808 6.20 25.53 15.16
CA LEU A 808 4.86 24.95 15.39
C LEU A 808 4.96 23.76 16.35
N ASN A 809 4.18 23.80 17.44
CA ASN A 809 3.97 22.66 18.33
C ASN A 809 3.38 21.50 17.52
N TYR A 810 3.80 20.26 17.77
CA TYR A 810 3.42 19.13 16.91
C TYR A 810 2.11 18.46 17.35
N GLY A 811 1.64 18.71 18.56
CA GLY A 811 0.40 18.14 19.07
C GLY A 811 -0.23 18.93 20.21
N LYS A 812 -1.53 18.76 20.38
CA LYS A 812 -2.34 19.25 21.50
C LYS A 812 -2.76 18.04 22.33
N ARG A 813 -2.71 18.14 23.66
CA ARG A 813 -3.13 17.12 24.63
C ARG A 813 -4.59 17.35 25.05
N VAL A 814 -5.19 16.35 25.69
CA VAL A 814 -6.59 16.39 26.17
C VAL A 814 -6.83 17.55 27.17
N ASP A 815 -5.82 17.90 27.97
CA ASP A 815 -5.89 19.02 28.91
C ASP A 815 -5.67 20.40 28.26
N GLY A 816 -5.51 20.44 26.93
CA GLY A 816 -5.25 21.66 26.16
C GLY A 816 -3.78 22.10 26.13
N SER A 817 -2.88 21.43 26.85
CA SER A 817 -1.44 21.70 26.75
C SER A 817 -0.88 21.25 25.40
N TYR A 818 0.27 21.82 25.00
CA TYR A 818 0.91 21.51 23.73
C TYR A 818 2.18 20.68 23.90
N GLU A 819 2.43 19.85 22.90
CA GLU A 819 3.70 19.17 22.73
C GLU A 819 4.65 19.98 21.86
N GLU A 820 5.70 20.50 22.50
CA GLU A 820 6.60 21.52 21.93
C GLU A 820 7.82 20.93 21.21
N SER A 821 7.91 19.60 21.09
CA SER A 821 9.02 18.97 20.37
C SER A 821 9.07 19.48 18.93
N ARG A 822 10.23 20.00 18.53
CA ARG A 822 10.49 20.45 17.16
C ARG A 822 10.58 19.22 16.24
N THR A 823 9.65 19.10 15.30
CA THR A 823 9.59 17.97 14.37
C THR A 823 9.62 18.45 12.91
N VAL A 824 9.75 17.50 11.98
CA VAL A 824 9.57 17.73 10.53
C VAL A 824 8.10 17.69 10.09
N LEU A 825 7.16 17.28 10.95
CA LEU A 825 5.74 17.13 10.59
C LEU A 825 5.07 18.40 10.03
N PRO A 826 5.46 19.64 10.40
CA PRO A 826 4.97 20.84 9.72
C PRO A 826 5.19 20.83 8.19
N ALA A 827 6.12 20.02 7.67
CA ALA A 827 6.38 19.90 6.24
C ALA A 827 5.12 19.53 5.44
N VAL A 828 4.21 18.73 5.99
CA VAL A 828 2.94 18.38 5.32
C VAL A 828 2.05 19.61 5.15
N LEU A 829 1.96 20.46 6.18
CA LEU A 829 1.17 21.69 6.13
C LEU A 829 1.78 22.69 5.14
N LEU A 830 3.11 22.78 5.12
CA LEU A 830 3.81 23.60 4.15
C LEU A 830 3.60 23.05 2.73
N ALA A 831 3.66 21.75 2.50
CA ALA A 831 3.37 21.16 1.19
C ALA A 831 1.94 21.49 0.72
N PHE A 832 0.96 21.52 1.62
CA PHE A 832 -0.42 21.96 1.34
C PHE A 832 -0.61 23.49 1.36
N ASN A 833 0.46 24.27 1.51
CA ASN A 833 0.44 25.73 1.56
C ASN A 833 -0.52 26.29 2.63
N LEU A 834 -0.47 25.72 3.84
CA LEU A 834 -1.35 26.05 4.96
C LEU A 834 -0.72 26.97 6.00
N VAL A 835 0.56 27.36 5.87
CA VAL A 835 1.27 28.16 6.89
C VAL A 835 1.66 29.53 6.34
N GLU A 836 1.52 30.57 7.16
CA GLU A 836 1.95 31.94 6.83
C GLU A 836 3.47 32.00 6.60
N GLU A 837 3.90 32.76 5.59
CA GLU A 837 5.31 32.78 5.16
C GLU A 837 6.25 33.24 6.28
N GLU A 838 5.81 34.21 7.09
CA GLU A 838 6.52 34.80 8.22
C GLU A 838 6.83 33.79 9.34
N LYS A 839 6.07 32.70 9.42
CA LYS A 839 6.22 31.63 10.43
C LYS A 839 7.12 30.49 9.96
N THR A 840 7.51 30.44 8.69
CA THR A 840 8.25 29.30 8.12
C THR A 840 9.77 29.39 8.23
N GLY A 841 10.33 30.60 8.27
CA GLY A 841 11.76 30.85 8.09
C GLY A 841 12.66 30.03 9.02
N ARG A 842 12.39 30.06 10.34
CA ARG A 842 13.19 29.32 11.33
C ARG A 842 13.09 27.81 11.15
N MET A 843 11.89 27.28 10.90
CA MET A 843 11.69 25.84 10.71
C MET A 843 12.50 25.32 9.51
N LEU A 844 12.43 26.03 8.38
CA LEU A 844 13.18 25.67 7.17
C LEU A 844 14.69 25.75 7.38
N GLU A 845 15.19 26.74 8.15
CA GLU A 845 16.60 26.85 8.50
C GLU A 845 17.07 25.72 9.43
N GLU A 846 16.26 25.32 10.41
CA GLU A 846 16.59 24.21 11.31
C GLU A 846 16.58 22.86 10.57
N TRP A 847 15.61 22.64 9.67
CA TRP A 847 15.57 21.45 8.81
C TRP A 847 16.78 21.38 7.88
N ALA A 848 17.26 22.50 7.34
CA ALA A 848 18.46 22.52 6.50
C ALA A 848 19.74 22.16 7.27
N GLY A 849 19.77 22.32 8.59
CA GLY A 849 20.93 22.06 9.44
C GLY A 849 21.16 20.58 9.77
N ASN A 850 22.37 20.28 10.26
CA ASN A 850 22.84 18.94 10.62
C ASN A 850 22.08 18.29 11.79
N GLY A 851 21.38 19.09 12.60
CA GLY A 851 20.48 18.60 13.63
C GLY A 851 19.39 17.70 13.04
N PHE A 852 18.72 18.15 11.98
CA PHE A 852 17.70 17.36 11.29
C PHE A 852 18.26 16.54 10.13
N SER A 853 19.25 17.07 9.41
CA SER A 853 19.65 16.54 8.10
C SER A 853 21.05 15.95 8.09
N PRO A 854 21.21 14.62 8.20
CA PRO A 854 22.41 13.93 7.70
C PRO A 854 22.47 13.96 6.15
N ASP A 855 23.56 13.44 5.57
CA ASP A 855 23.81 13.49 4.12
C ASP A 855 22.85 12.65 3.26
N TRP A 856 22.00 11.85 3.89
CA TRP A 856 21.08 10.91 3.24
C TRP A 856 19.60 11.16 3.54
N GLY A 857 19.24 12.34 4.07
CA GLY A 857 17.84 12.75 4.20
C GLY A 857 17.56 13.56 5.45
N ILE A 858 16.33 13.51 5.93
CA ILE A 858 15.88 14.24 7.13
C ILE A 858 15.30 13.31 8.20
N ARG A 859 15.64 13.60 9.45
CA ARG A 859 15.08 12.94 10.63
C ARG A 859 13.74 13.57 11.00
N ILE A 860 12.89 12.82 11.71
CA ILE A 860 11.65 13.39 12.27
C ILE A 860 11.90 14.46 13.34
N ILE A 861 12.97 14.30 14.13
CA ILE A 861 13.41 15.24 15.17
C ILE A 861 14.91 15.50 15.05
N GLY A 862 15.36 16.64 15.57
CA GLY A 862 16.78 16.97 15.63
C GLY A 862 17.58 16.01 16.50
N ALA A 863 18.85 15.79 16.15
CA ALA A 863 19.81 14.97 16.91
C ALA A 863 20.17 15.55 18.28
N ASP A 864 19.84 16.82 18.53
CA ASP A 864 19.94 17.52 19.82
C ASP A 864 18.75 17.23 20.75
N SER A 865 17.68 16.60 20.26
CA SER A 865 16.51 16.26 21.06
C SER A 865 16.85 15.20 22.12
N PRO A 866 16.35 15.33 23.37
CA PRO A 866 16.49 14.29 24.40
C PRO A 866 15.78 12.97 24.04
N TYR A 867 14.88 13.01 23.05
CA TYR A 867 14.21 11.83 22.55
C TYR A 867 14.98 11.10 21.46
N PHE A 868 15.98 11.74 20.85
CA PHE A 868 16.70 11.21 19.70
C PHE A 868 17.28 9.82 19.97
N ASN A 869 16.91 8.87 19.11
CA ASN A 869 17.57 7.58 18.97
C ASN A 869 17.75 7.31 17.47
N PRO A 870 18.98 7.08 16.97
CA PRO A 870 19.21 6.91 15.54
C PRO A 870 18.56 5.64 14.94
N THR A 871 18.14 4.68 15.76
CA THR A 871 17.32 3.53 15.32
C THR A 871 15.84 3.69 15.67
N GLY A 872 15.43 4.81 16.27
CA GLY A 872 14.08 5.06 16.74
C GLY A 872 13.13 5.41 15.59
N TYR A 873 12.22 4.49 15.26
CA TYR A 873 11.29 4.56 14.13
C TYR A 873 10.59 5.93 13.98
N HIS A 874 9.97 6.44 15.05
CA HIS A 874 9.32 7.77 15.06
C HIS A 874 10.07 8.83 15.89
N TYR A 875 11.36 8.65 16.17
CA TYR A 875 12.10 9.59 17.03
C TYR A 875 13.61 9.57 16.82
N GLY A 876 14.09 9.36 15.58
CA GLY A 876 15.47 9.67 15.21
C GLY A 876 16.03 8.97 13.97
N SER A 877 15.35 7.98 13.41
CA SER A 877 15.69 7.48 12.07
C SER A 877 15.36 8.51 10.97
N VAL A 878 15.96 8.33 9.80
CA VAL A 878 15.68 9.10 8.57
C VAL A 878 14.75 8.29 7.69
N TRP A 879 13.64 8.89 7.26
CA TRP A 879 12.70 8.22 6.36
C TRP A 879 12.68 8.95 5.02
N PRO A 880 12.72 8.24 3.89
CA PRO A 880 12.48 8.86 2.60
C PRO A 880 11.16 9.60 2.48
N LEU A 881 10.13 9.19 3.24
CA LEU A 881 8.87 9.93 3.35
C LEU A 881 9.07 11.33 3.90
N PHE A 882 9.68 11.46 5.08
CA PHE A 882 9.92 12.76 5.71
C PHE A 882 10.81 13.63 4.83
N THR A 883 11.77 13.01 4.16
CA THR A 883 12.67 13.68 3.23
C THR A 883 11.91 14.22 2.02
N GLY A 884 10.98 13.44 1.45
CA GLY A 884 10.10 13.88 0.37
C GLY A 884 9.11 14.97 0.78
N TRP A 885 8.47 14.84 1.95
CA TRP A 885 7.61 15.88 2.52
C TRP A 885 8.36 17.20 2.73
N ALA A 886 9.56 17.13 3.32
CA ALA A 886 10.42 18.31 3.47
C ALA A 886 10.79 18.89 2.11
N GLY A 887 11.09 18.06 1.10
CA GLY A 887 11.36 18.52 -0.26
C GLY A 887 10.18 19.27 -0.89
N LEU A 888 8.96 18.74 -0.77
CA LEU A 888 7.73 19.41 -1.22
C LEU A 888 7.52 20.76 -0.51
N ALA A 889 7.67 20.79 0.80
CA ALA A 889 7.56 22.00 1.62
C ALA A 889 8.61 23.06 1.20
N GLU A 890 9.87 22.64 1.05
CA GLU A 890 10.98 23.49 0.67
C GLU A 890 10.74 24.10 -0.72
N TYR A 891 10.29 23.33 -1.72
CA TYR A 891 9.89 23.88 -3.01
C TYR A 891 8.69 24.85 -2.92
N GLN A 892 7.65 24.46 -2.16
CA GLN A 892 6.44 25.27 -1.99
C GLN A 892 6.74 26.64 -1.36
N TYR A 893 7.80 26.76 -0.54
CA TYR A 893 8.23 28.00 0.13
C TYR A 893 9.53 28.60 -0.41
N GLY A 894 9.94 28.24 -1.64
CA GLY A 894 11.05 28.92 -2.34
C GLY A 894 12.45 28.55 -1.84
N ARG A 895 12.60 27.40 -1.19
CA ARG A 895 13.87 26.77 -0.79
C ARG A 895 14.28 25.67 -1.78
N SER A 896 14.28 25.98 -3.07
CA SER A 896 14.53 24.99 -4.15
C SER A 896 15.90 24.32 -4.07
N VAL A 897 16.90 24.98 -3.48
CA VAL A 897 18.24 24.42 -3.27
C VAL A 897 18.21 23.23 -2.30
N GLN A 898 17.52 23.41 -1.17
CA GLN A 898 17.32 22.35 -0.18
C GLN A 898 16.38 21.28 -0.76
N GLY A 899 15.28 21.68 -1.40
CA GLY A 899 14.31 20.76 -1.99
C GLY A 899 14.95 19.79 -3.01
N PHE A 900 15.85 20.28 -3.87
CA PHE A 900 16.61 19.43 -4.78
C PHE A 900 17.54 18.46 -4.05
N THR A 901 18.18 18.92 -2.96
CA THR A 901 19.02 18.07 -2.11
C THR A 901 18.22 16.92 -1.53
N ARG A 902 16.96 17.14 -1.11
CA ARG A 902 16.07 16.08 -0.60
C ARG A 902 15.76 15.02 -1.64
N ILE A 903 15.46 15.43 -2.87
CA ILE A 903 15.22 14.49 -3.96
C ILE A 903 16.45 13.59 -4.15
N MET A 904 17.64 14.18 -4.20
CA MET A 904 18.88 13.43 -4.38
C MET A 904 19.23 12.55 -3.18
N ASN A 905 18.93 12.98 -1.95
CA ASN A 905 19.14 12.16 -0.75
C ASN A 905 18.38 10.83 -0.82
N ASN A 906 17.10 10.87 -1.21
CA ASN A 906 16.30 9.66 -1.40
C ASN A 906 16.77 8.87 -2.62
N LEU A 907 16.94 9.56 -3.76
CA LEU A 907 17.23 8.93 -5.04
C LEU A 907 18.52 8.11 -4.96
N LEU A 908 19.62 8.62 -4.40
CA LEU A 908 20.91 7.92 -4.43
C LEU A 908 20.94 6.55 -3.72
N ILE A 909 19.92 6.23 -2.92
CA ILE A 909 19.80 4.95 -2.21
C ILE A 909 19.69 3.76 -3.17
N TYR A 910 19.12 3.92 -4.38
CA TYR A 910 18.89 2.83 -5.36
C TYR A 910 20.16 2.07 -5.78
N ARG A 911 21.35 2.58 -5.45
CA ARG A 911 22.64 2.02 -5.87
C ARG A 911 23.34 1.22 -4.76
N CYS A 912 22.85 1.25 -3.52
CA CYS A 912 23.62 0.84 -2.35
C CYS A 912 23.36 -0.60 -1.90
N TRP A 913 22.11 -0.94 -1.55
CA TRP A 913 21.75 -2.25 -1.00
C TRP A 913 20.97 -3.06 -2.03
N GLY A 914 19.65 -3.17 -1.87
CA GLY A 914 18.79 -3.70 -2.94
C GLY A 914 18.84 -2.74 -4.13
N LEU A 915 19.42 -3.19 -5.25
CA LEU A 915 19.59 -2.33 -6.41
C LEU A 915 18.23 -2.00 -7.05
N GLY A 916 18.04 -0.71 -7.35
CA GLY A 916 16.82 -0.19 -7.97
C GLY A 916 15.74 0.24 -6.97
N TYR A 917 16.02 0.23 -5.66
CA TYR A 917 15.04 0.53 -4.61
C TYR A 917 15.47 1.66 -3.67
N VAL A 918 14.49 2.40 -3.15
CA VAL A 918 14.70 3.38 -2.08
C VAL A 918 14.30 2.75 -0.74
N GLU A 919 15.26 2.68 0.19
CA GLU A 919 15.06 1.98 1.47
C GLU A 919 13.90 2.54 2.30
N GLU A 920 13.19 1.70 3.07
CA GLU A 920 12.08 2.17 3.92
C GLU A 920 12.58 3.18 4.97
N VAL A 921 13.54 2.78 5.79
CA VAL A 921 14.07 3.60 6.88
C VAL A 921 15.58 3.50 6.90
N MET A 922 16.22 4.66 7.04
CA MET A 922 17.65 4.83 7.16
C MET A 922 18.03 5.15 8.60
N HIS A 923 19.19 4.66 9.03
CA HIS A 923 19.73 4.98 10.35
C HIS A 923 20.01 6.49 10.50
N GLY A 924 19.79 7.00 11.70
CA GLY A 924 19.84 8.44 11.98
C GLY A 924 21.23 9.06 11.90
N THR A 925 22.32 8.31 12.11
CA THR A 925 23.70 8.84 12.19
C THR A 925 24.72 8.12 11.33
N GLU A 926 24.32 7.05 10.67
CA GLU A 926 25.19 6.20 9.83
C GLU A 926 24.43 5.84 8.56
N TYR A 927 25.09 5.81 7.41
CA TYR A 927 24.43 5.50 6.14
C TYR A 927 24.23 3.99 6.01
N ARG A 928 23.16 3.48 6.61
CA ARG A 928 22.74 2.07 6.53
C ARG A 928 21.22 1.92 6.74
N PRO A 929 20.60 0.84 6.25
CA PRO A 929 19.19 0.57 6.47
C PRO A 929 18.88 0.31 7.95
N ALA A 930 17.67 0.63 8.36
CA ALA A 930 17.13 0.40 9.69
C ALA A 930 15.62 0.04 9.68
N GLY A 931 15.02 -0.13 8.49
CA GLY A 931 13.61 -0.45 8.30
C GLY A 931 13.27 -1.93 8.47
N VAL A 932 11.98 -2.23 8.45
CA VAL A 932 11.45 -3.60 8.48
C VAL A 932 11.47 -4.18 7.07
N CYS A 933 10.94 -3.43 6.11
CA CYS A 933 11.00 -3.73 4.69
C CYS A 933 12.28 -3.15 4.08
N PRO A 934 12.91 -3.86 3.14
CA PRO A 934 13.85 -3.25 2.21
C PRO A 934 13.31 -1.96 1.60
N HIS A 935 12.08 -1.91 1.12
CA HIS A 935 11.50 -0.70 0.55
C HIS A 935 9.97 -0.67 0.64
N GLN A 936 9.41 0.53 0.50
CA GLN A 936 7.96 0.77 0.48
C GLN A 936 7.56 1.66 -0.71
N CYS A 937 6.30 1.56 -1.12
CA CYS A 937 5.74 2.34 -2.22
C CYS A 937 5.90 3.86 -2.00
N TRP A 938 5.72 4.33 -0.76
CA TRP A 938 5.97 5.73 -0.45
C TRP A 938 7.46 6.10 -0.51
N SER A 939 8.39 5.18 -0.25
CA SER A 939 9.82 5.47 -0.31
C SER A 939 10.22 5.85 -1.73
N GLU A 940 9.70 5.10 -2.71
CA GLU A 940 9.89 5.34 -4.14
C GLU A 940 9.17 6.63 -4.60
N THR A 941 7.90 6.78 -4.24
CA THR A 941 7.11 7.93 -4.68
C THR A 941 7.55 9.26 -4.06
N ASN A 942 8.27 9.24 -2.92
CA ASN A 942 8.88 10.43 -2.34
C ASN A 942 10.18 10.88 -3.02
N VAL A 943 10.59 10.21 -4.10
CA VAL A 943 11.49 10.77 -5.13
C VAL A 943 10.67 11.48 -6.21
N LEU A 944 9.61 10.83 -6.69
CA LEU A 944 8.81 11.26 -7.83
C LEU A 944 7.96 12.51 -7.52
N HIS A 945 7.28 12.51 -6.37
CA HIS A 945 6.32 13.55 -6.01
C HIS A 945 6.99 14.93 -5.86
N PRO A 946 8.11 15.09 -5.11
CA PRO A 946 8.80 16.37 -5.06
C PRO A 946 9.42 16.76 -6.40
N ALA A 947 9.87 15.81 -7.21
CA ALA A 947 10.41 16.10 -8.55
C ALA A 947 9.33 16.67 -9.50
N LEU A 948 8.11 16.15 -9.44
CA LEU A 948 7.01 16.54 -10.32
C LEU A 948 6.22 17.75 -9.81
N SER A 949 5.72 17.68 -8.57
CA SER A 949 4.89 18.74 -7.98
C SER A 949 5.73 19.88 -7.40
N GLY A 950 6.97 19.61 -6.95
CA GLY A 950 7.88 20.61 -6.40
C GLY A 950 8.80 21.24 -7.44
N MET A 951 9.69 20.44 -8.04
CA MET A 951 10.72 20.92 -8.96
C MET A 951 10.16 21.32 -10.33
N ALA A 952 9.37 20.47 -10.97
CA ALA A 952 8.68 20.83 -12.22
C ALA A 952 7.47 21.75 -11.97
N GLY A 953 6.90 21.69 -10.75
CA GLY A 953 5.82 22.57 -10.32
C GLY A 953 4.52 22.35 -11.08
N ILE A 954 4.17 21.09 -11.35
CA ILE A 954 2.98 20.71 -12.14
C ILE A 954 1.71 20.93 -11.30
N GLU A 955 0.82 21.81 -11.77
CA GLU A 955 -0.48 22.09 -11.15
C GLU A 955 -1.60 21.84 -12.16
N ALA A 956 -2.12 20.61 -12.18
CA ALA A 956 -3.21 20.21 -13.07
C ALA A 956 -4.57 20.78 -12.62
N ASP A 957 -5.36 21.29 -13.56
CA ASP A 957 -6.77 21.69 -13.36
C ASP A 957 -7.60 21.32 -14.60
N ALA A 958 -7.84 20.02 -14.76
CA ALA A 958 -8.61 19.43 -15.85
C ALA A 958 -10.03 20.00 -15.94
N PRO A 959 -10.81 20.22 -14.85
CA PRO A 959 -12.13 20.86 -14.95
C PRO A 959 -12.12 22.25 -15.57
N ARG A 960 -11.04 23.03 -15.37
CA ARG A 960 -10.85 24.35 -16.02
C ARG A 960 -10.04 24.29 -17.31
N ASN A 961 -9.63 23.11 -17.77
CA ASN A 961 -8.76 22.92 -18.94
C ASN A 961 -7.51 23.80 -18.87
N ARG A 962 -6.82 23.73 -17.71
CA ARG A 962 -5.68 24.58 -17.36
C ARG A 962 -4.54 23.75 -16.77
N LEU A 963 -3.31 24.11 -17.13
CA LEU A 963 -2.08 23.58 -16.53
C LEU A 963 -1.24 24.75 -16.00
N GLY A 964 -1.00 24.76 -14.69
CA GLY A 964 0.00 25.61 -14.06
C GLY A 964 1.38 24.93 -14.07
N LEU A 965 2.43 25.70 -14.32
CA LEU A 965 3.82 25.24 -14.30
C LEU A 965 4.68 26.22 -13.51
N LYS A 966 5.30 25.74 -12.44
CA LYS A 966 6.24 26.50 -11.61
C LYS A 966 7.63 25.85 -11.62
N PRO A 967 8.34 25.82 -12.77
CA PRO A 967 9.61 25.12 -12.86
C PRO A 967 10.70 25.81 -12.00
N ARG A 968 11.38 25.01 -11.18
CA ARG A 968 12.44 25.38 -10.24
C ARG A 968 13.69 24.50 -10.41
N PHE A 969 14.12 24.29 -11.67
CA PHE A 969 15.29 23.48 -11.97
C PHE A 969 16.57 24.06 -11.35
N PRO A 970 17.44 23.23 -10.77
CA PRO A 970 18.64 23.69 -10.08
C PRO A 970 19.55 24.49 -11.02
N LEU A 971 20.28 25.46 -10.48
CA LEU A 971 20.99 26.45 -11.30
C LEU A 971 22.10 25.85 -12.18
N HIS A 972 22.68 24.72 -11.78
CA HIS A 972 23.67 24.01 -12.57
C HIS A 972 23.07 23.29 -13.80
N TRP A 973 21.75 23.16 -13.91
CA TRP A 973 21.07 22.68 -15.11
C TRP A 973 20.76 23.86 -16.04
N ASP A 974 21.53 24.00 -17.12
CA ASP A 974 21.25 24.97 -18.18
C ASP A 974 20.22 24.47 -19.20
N ARG A 975 19.84 23.19 -19.12
CA ARG A 975 18.78 22.59 -19.91
C ARG A 975 18.06 21.51 -19.11
N ALA A 976 16.77 21.34 -19.32
CA ALA A 976 15.97 20.23 -18.82
C ALA A 976 14.74 20.05 -19.70
N ALA A 977 14.11 18.89 -19.66
CA ALA A 977 12.81 18.67 -20.27
C ALA A 977 11.89 17.89 -19.33
N VAL A 978 10.60 18.18 -19.38
CA VAL A 978 9.55 17.37 -18.76
C VAL A 978 8.68 16.86 -19.89
N LYS A 979 8.66 15.55 -20.09
CA LYS A 979 7.91 14.90 -21.16
C LYS A 979 6.64 14.29 -20.61
N ASN A 980 5.60 14.22 -21.45
CA ASN A 980 4.33 13.56 -21.14
C ASN A 980 3.58 14.13 -19.91
N ILE A 981 3.58 15.45 -19.68
CA ILE A 981 2.75 16.05 -18.62
C ILE A 981 1.27 15.84 -18.98
N ARG A 982 0.50 15.19 -18.11
CA ARG A 982 -0.91 14.83 -18.35
C ARG A 982 -1.87 15.72 -17.55
N VAL A 983 -2.81 16.34 -18.24
CA VAL A 983 -3.93 17.08 -17.63
C VAL A 983 -5.19 16.89 -18.46
N GLY A 984 -6.20 16.24 -17.90
CA GLY A 984 -7.38 15.88 -18.66
C GLY A 984 -6.99 15.00 -19.85
N GLY A 985 -7.52 15.30 -21.03
CA GLY A 985 -7.12 14.63 -22.28
C GLY A 985 -5.83 15.17 -22.91
N ALA A 986 -5.15 16.15 -22.30
CA ALA A 986 -3.96 16.79 -22.87
C ALA A 986 -2.66 16.10 -22.42
N VAL A 987 -1.72 15.95 -23.36
CA VAL A 987 -0.34 15.51 -23.11
C VAL A 987 0.60 16.59 -23.60
N ILE A 988 1.47 17.10 -22.72
CA ILE A 988 2.29 18.29 -22.99
C ILE A 988 3.75 18.00 -22.67
N ASP A 989 4.64 18.44 -23.55
CA ASP A 989 6.08 18.50 -23.28
C ASP A 989 6.48 19.93 -22.93
N LEU A 990 7.40 20.06 -21.97
CA LEU A 990 8.12 21.29 -21.65
C LEU A 990 9.62 21.07 -21.90
N GLU A 991 10.24 21.94 -22.68
CA GLU A 991 11.70 22.04 -22.80
C GLU A 991 12.17 23.37 -22.25
N PHE A 992 13.23 23.34 -21.47
CA PHE A 992 13.79 24.46 -20.77
C PHE A 992 15.25 24.67 -21.18
N ARG A 993 15.62 25.92 -21.44
CA ARG A 993 17.01 26.33 -21.67
C ARG A 993 17.33 27.65 -20.96
N ARG A 994 18.46 27.70 -20.27
CA ARG A 994 18.95 28.86 -19.52
C ARG A 994 20.31 29.29 -20.07
N GLU A 995 20.42 30.55 -20.48
CA GLU A 995 21.63 31.18 -20.98
C GLU A 995 22.01 32.37 -20.09
N LYS A 996 23.01 33.16 -20.52
CA LYS A 996 23.52 34.29 -19.73
C LYS A 996 22.48 35.40 -19.53
N ASN A 997 21.69 35.71 -20.56
CA ASN A 997 20.76 36.85 -20.63
C ASN A 997 19.37 36.46 -21.17
N LEU A 998 19.14 35.16 -21.36
CA LEU A 998 17.91 34.62 -21.91
C LEU A 998 17.57 33.30 -21.23
N THR A 999 16.32 33.13 -20.84
CA THR A 999 15.75 31.85 -20.45
C THR A 999 14.58 31.54 -21.37
N THR A 1000 14.54 30.34 -21.94
CA THR A 1000 13.52 29.92 -22.91
C THR A 1000 12.79 28.69 -22.40
N TYR A 1001 11.46 28.71 -22.54
CA TYR A 1001 10.59 27.57 -22.33
C TYR A 1001 9.86 27.28 -23.64
N GLN A 1002 9.99 26.07 -24.15
CA GLN A 1002 9.26 25.60 -25.32
C GLN A 1002 8.25 24.55 -24.89
N LEU A 1003 6.98 24.80 -25.18
CA LEU A 1003 5.90 23.88 -24.86
C LEU A 1003 5.34 23.29 -26.15
N ALA A 1004 5.02 22.00 -26.12
CA ALA A 1004 4.37 21.30 -27.22
C ALA A 1004 3.17 20.50 -26.70
N LEU A 1005 2.00 20.76 -27.26
CA LEU A 1005 0.81 19.92 -27.07
C LEU A 1005 0.95 18.71 -28.01
N ARG A 1006 1.10 17.52 -27.43
CA ARG A 1006 1.25 16.25 -28.15
C ARG A 1006 -0.08 15.60 -28.47
N GLU A 1007 -0.96 15.62 -27.48
CA GLU A 1007 -2.31 15.05 -27.55
C GLU A 1007 -3.30 15.96 -26.84
N GLY A 1008 -4.58 15.83 -27.18
CA GLY A 1008 -5.67 16.62 -26.59
C GLY A 1008 -5.96 17.92 -27.30
N ARG A 1009 -6.87 18.70 -26.72
CA ARG A 1009 -7.30 20.01 -27.24
C ARG A 1009 -6.44 21.14 -26.70
N ALA A 1010 -6.59 22.32 -27.31
CA ALA A 1010 -5.97 23.55 -26.83
C ALA A 1010 -6.26 23.78 -25.34
N ILE A 1011 -5.23 24.18 -24.59
CA ILE A 1011 -5.23 24.24 -23.12
C ILE A 1011 -4.65 25.57 -22.64
N SER A 1012 -5.19 26.10 -21.53
CA SER A 1012 -4.63 27.29 -20.88
C SER A 1012 -3.38 26.91 -20.08
N ILE A 1013 -2.27 27.59 -20.34
CA ILE A 1013 -1.01 27.44 -19.61
C ILE A 1013 -0.77 28.67 -18.75
N ASP A 1014 -0.41 28.46 -17.49
CA ASP A 1014 0.14 29.49 -16.61
C ASP A 1014 1.58 29.13 -16.25
N LEU A 1015 2.54 29.81 -16.86
CA LEU A 1015 3.96 29.58 -16.63
C LEU A 1015 4.51 30.61 -15.64
N GLN A 1016 4.98 30.15 -14.48
CA GLN A 1016 5.48 30.99 -13.39
C GLN A 1016 6.81 30.42 -12.85
N PRO A 1017 7.93 30.59 -13.58
CA PRO A 1017 9.20 29.98 -13.22
C PRO A 1017 9.90 30.66 -12.04
N GLU A 1018 10.86 29.97 -11.45
CA GLU A 1018 11.77 30.56 -10.47
C GLU A 1018 12.75 31.56 -11.09
N ILE A 1019 12.89 32.72 -10.44
CA ILE A 1019 13.79 33.80 -10.81
C ILE A 1019 14.90 33.90 -9.75
N PRO A 1020 16.19 33.71 -10.13
CA PRO A 1020 17.33 33.85 -9.22
C PRO A 1020 17.39 35.21 -8.51
N GLU A 1021 18.03 35.24 -7.34
CA GLU A 1021 18.19 36.47 -6.56
C GLU A 1021 18.94 37.54 -7.36
N GLY A 1022 18.40 38.76 -7.40
CA GLY A 1022 19.01 39.89 -8.11
C GLY A 1022 18.93 39.84 -9.64
N MET A 1023 18.21 38.85 -10.21
CA MET A 1023 17.93 38.82 -11.63
C MET A 1023 16.79 39.78 -11.97
N GLU A 1024 17.03 40.65 -12.95
CA GLU A 1024 16.05 41.60 -13.46
C GLU A 1024 15.54 41.11 -14.83
N ILE A 1025 14.22 40.93 -14.94
CA ILE A 1025 13.57 40.60 -16.21
C ILE A 1025 13.43 41.87 -17.03
N THR A 1026 13.98 41.87 -18.25
CA THR A 1026 14.02 43.03 -19.14
C THR A 1026 13.02 42.94 -20.29
N ALA A 1027 12.60 41.72 -20.66
CA ALA A 1027 11.49 41.49 -21.57
C ALA A 1027 10.90 40.08 -21.38
N ILE A 1028 9.59 39.96 -21.60
CA ILE A 1028 8.89 38.69 -21.69
C ILE A 1028 8.24 38.62 -23.07
N GLU A 1029 8.50 37.57 -23.83
CA GLU A 1029 7.93 37.35 -25.15
C GLU A 1029 7.24 35.98 -25.19
N ILE A 1030 6.02 35.91 -25.75
CA ILE A 1030 5.32 34.65 -26.06
C ILE A 1030 5.13 34.60 -27.57
N ALA A 1031 5.67 33.57 -28.21
CA ALA A 1031 5.61 33.42 -29.67
C ALA A 1031 6.04 34.70 -30.43
N GLY A 1032 7.08 35.37 -29.94
CA GLY A 1032 7.62 36.62 -30.48
C GLY A 1032 6.82 37.89 -30.16
N LYS A 1033 5.75 37.81 -29.37
CA LYS A 1033 4.94 38.97 -28.94
C LYS A 1033 5.30 39.38 -27.51
N LEU A 1034 5.64 40.64 -27.32
CA LEU A 1034 5.93 41.22 -26.01
C LEU A 1034 4.72 41.13 -25.06
N GLN A 1035 5.01 40.80 -23.81
CA GLN A 1035 4.06 40.73 -22.71
C GLN A 1035 4.37 41.80 -21.65
N PRO A 1036 3.43 42.13 -20.76
CA PRO A 1036 3.71 42.93 -19.58
C PRO A 1036 4.89 42.38 -18.79
N LEU A 1037 5.80 43.27 -18.36
CA LEU A 1037 6.92 42.89 -17.52
C LEU A 1037 6.43 42.38 -16.17
N SER A 1038 7.11 41.36 -15.67
CA SER A 1038 6.90 40.77 -14.36
C SER A 1038 8.27 40.45 -13.77
N GLN A 1039 8.51 40.86 -12.54
CA GLN A 1039 9.78 40.64 -11.84
C GLN A 1039 9.69 39.45 -10.90
N ARG A 1040 10.77 39.16 -10.18
CA ARG A 1040 10.74 38.23 -9.06
C ARG A 1040 9.72 38.69 -8.00
N GLY A 1041 8.89 37.76 -7.54
CA GLY A 1041 7.89 37.92 -6.50
C GLY A 1041 8.14 37.00 -5.31
N PRO A 1042 7.11 36.77 -4.47
CA PRO A 1042 7.19 35.91 -3.30
C PRO A 1042 7.73 34.51 -3.62
N ARG A 1043 8.47 33.93 -2.67
CA ARG A 1043 9.05 32.57 -2.78
C ARG A 1043 9.93 32.35 -4.01
N GLY A 1044 10.47 33.43 -4.56
CA GLY A 1044 11.37 33.43 -5.71
C GLY A 1044 10.74 33.13 -7.06
N LEU A 1045 9.41 33.09 -7.18
CA LEU A 1045 8.73 32.90 -8.46
C LEU A 1045 8.62 34.22 -9.23
N LEU A 1046 8.30 34.14 -10.52
CA LEU A 1046 7.81 35.29 -11.28
C LEU A 1046 6.53 35.85 -10.61
N ALA A 1047 6.44 37.15 -10.36
CA ALA A 1047 5.38 37.76 -9.55
C ALA A 1047 3.97 37.56 -10.12
N ALA A 1048 3.86 37.49 -11.45
CA ALA A 1048 2.64 37.17 -12.18
C ALA A 1048 2.97 36.11 -13.22
N ALA A 1049 2.15 35.06 -13.30
CA ALA A 1049 2.30 34.01 -14.29
C ALA A 1049 2.13 34.57 -15.72
N VAL A 1050 2.86 33.97 -16.65
CA VAL A 1050 2.72 34.23 -18.09
C VAL A 1050 1.64 33.29 -18.61
N SER A 1051 0.45 33.82 -18.86
CA SER A 1051 -0.72 33.04 -19.28
C SER A 1051 -0.94 33.06 -20.79
N PHE A 1052 -1.16 31.90 -21.40
CA PHE A 1052 -1.47 31.78 -22.84
C PHE A 1052 -2.23 30.49 -23.16
N THR A 1053 -2.86 30.42 -24.33
CA THR A 1053 -3.45 29.19 -24.86
C THR A 1053 -2.41 28.44 -25.69
N LEU A 1054 -2.16 27.17 -25.34
CA LEU A 1054 -1.30 26.28 -26.11
C LEU A 1054 -2.16 25.44 -27.07
N GLU A 1055 -2.05 25.72 -28.38
CA GLU A 1055 -2.77 24.97 -29.42
C GLU A 1055 -1.90 23.88 -30.07
N ASN A 1056 -0.60 24.14 -30.22
CA ASN A 1056 0.31 23.20 -30.88
C ASN A 1056 1.71 23.32 -30.27
N THR A 1057 2.38 24.46 -30.50
CA THR A 1057 3.63 24.79 -29.81
C THR A 1057 3.62 26.26 -29.37
N ALA A 1058 4.30 26.56 -28.28
CA ALA A 1058 4.53 27.93 -27.83
C ALA A 1058 5.96 28.06 -27.32
N THR A 1059 6.58 29.22 -27.56
CA THR A 1059 7.88 29.56 -27.01
C THR A 1059 7.72 30.78 -26.13
N VAL A 1060 8.11 30.66 -24.86
CA VAL A 1060 8.17 31.76 -23.89
C VAL A 1060 9.63 32.11 -23.66
N GLN A 1061 9.98 33.37 -23.87
CA GLN A 1061 11.33 33.89 -23.68
C GLN A 1061 11.34 34.96 -22.60
N LEU A 1062 12.20 34.78 -21.61
CA LEU A 1062 12.49 35.73 -20.56
C LEU A 1062 13.89 36.28 -20.81
N ARG A 1063 13.97 37.51 -21.32
CA ARG A 1063 15.24 38.24 -21.38
C ARG A 1063 15.53 38.81 -20.00
N HIS A 1064 16.77 38.68 -19.55
CA HIS A 1064 17.16 39.09 -18.21
C HIS A 1064 18.60 39.58 -18.15
N ARG A 1065 18.93 40.25 -17.04
CA ARG A 1065 20.29 40.62 -16.68
C ARG A 1065 20.47 40.49 -15.18
N GLY A 1066 21.71 40.24 -14.75
CA GLY A 1066 21.98 40.04 -13.35
C GLY A 1066 21.46 38.70 -12.84
N GLY A 1067 21.84 38.36 -11.61
CA GLY A 1067 21.37 37.15 -10.95
C GLY A 1067 22.50 36.36 -10.31
N ILE A 1068 22.23 35.84 -9.12
CA ILE A 1068 23.13 34.99 -8.36
C ILE A 1068 22.32 33.94 -7.59
N GLY A 1069 22.90 32.75 -7.40
CA GLY A 1069 22.30 31.76 -6.51
C GLY A 1069 23.23 30.57 -6.25
N MET A 1070 22.97 29.86 -5.16
CA MET A 1070 23.71 28.65 -4.81
C MET A 1070 23.34 27.46 -5.70
N VAL A 1071 24.34 26.65 -6.01
CA VAL A 1071 24.15 25.31 -6.59
C VAL A 1071 23.88 24.35 -5.43
N PRO A 1072 22.86 23.47 -5.54
CA PRO A 1072 22.58 22.46 -4.51
C PRO A 1072 23.80 21.58 -4.22
N LEU A 1073 23.99 21.24 -2.95
CA LEU A 1073 25.03 20.32 -2.52
C LEU A 1073 24.46 18.90 -2.47
N VAL A 1074 25.00 18.02 -3.29
CA VAL A 1074 24.59 16.61 -3.34
C VAL A 1074 25.72 15.75 -2.76
N ALA A 1075 25.52 15.24 -1.55
CA ALA A 1075 26.45 14.30 -0.94
C ALA A 1075 26.35 12.92 -1.60
N GLN A 1076 27.45 12.16 -1.58
CA GLN A 1076 27.56 10.81 -2.14
C GLN A 1076 28.08 9.82 -1.06
N PRO A 1077 27.33 9.62 0.03
CA PRO A 1077 27.76 8.74 1.12
C PRO A 1077 27.90 7.29 0.65
N GLN A 1078 28.83 6.55 1.24
CA GLN A 1078 29.00 5.10 1.05
C GLN A 1078 28.44 4.34 2.25
N PRO A 1079 27.95 3.09 2.08
CA PRO A 1079 27.43 2.29 3.18
C PRO A 1079 28.39 2.26 4.39
N GLY A 1080 27.87 2.61 5.57
CA GLY A 1080 28.64 2.73 6.82
C GLY A 1080 29.21 4.11 7.10
N ASP A 1081 29.13 5.07 6.17
CA ASP A 1081 29.63 6.42 6.39
C ASP A 1081 28.84 7.17 7.48
N SER A 1082 29.55 7.96 8.28
CA SER A 1082 28.96 9.05 9.06
C SER A 1082 28.78 10.29 8.19
N SER A 1083 27.84 11.17 8.54
CA SER A 1083 27.64 12.41 7.77
C SER A 1083 28.88 13.33 7.83
N GLN A 1084 29.29 13.84 6.66
CA GLN A 1084 30.31 14.88 6.47
C GLN A 1084 29.80 16.26 6.95
N GLY A 1085 28.48 16.48 6.81
CA GLY A 1085 27.76 17.54 7.50
C GLY A 1085 27.94 18.96 6.96
N TYR A 1086 28.18 19.11 5.66
CA TYR A 1086 28.18 20.42 4.99
C TYR A 1086 26.78 20.79 4.50
N ARG A 1087 26.26 21.97 4.85
CA ARG A 1087 24.88 22.38 4.53
C ARG A 1087 24.81 23.82 4.03
N ILE A 1088 23.87 24.05 3.12
CA ILE A 1088 23.43 25.40 2.72
C ILE A 1088 22.16 25.68 3.53
N ILE A 1089 22.25 26.57 4.52
CA ILE A 1089 21.14 26.83 5.46
C ILE A 1089 20.16 27.86 4.88
N ASN A 1090 20.69 29.00 4.45
CA ASN A 1090 19.87 30.09 3.93
C ASN A 1090 20.70 30.98 2.99
N THR A 1091 20.03 31.64 2.07
CA THR A 1091 20.60 32.67 1.21
C THR A 1091 19.65 33.85 1.09
N ARG A 1092 20.17 35.07 1.09
CA ARG A 1092 19.38 36.30 0.86
C ARG A 1092 20.20 37.35 0.15
N LEU A 1093 19.56 38.22 -0.63
CA LEU A 1093 20.21 39.33 -1.30
C LEU A 1093 19.80 40.66 -0.67
N GLU A 1094 20.78 41.49 -0.31
CA GLU A 1094 20.57 42.86 0.17
C GLU A 1094 21.38 43.84 -0.68
N GLY A 1095 20.72 44.59 -1.56
CA GLY A 1095 21.40 45.40 -2.57
C GLY A 1095 22.21 44.51 -3.52
N ASN A 1096 23.53 44.72 -3.57
CA ASN A 1096 24.46 43.89 -4.34
C ASN A 1096 25.25 42.87 -3.48
N ARG A 1097 24.84 42.68 -2.22
CA ARG A 1097 25.49 41.77 -1.26
C ARG A 1097 24.66 40.50 -1.12
N TYR A 1098 25.20 39.39 -1.58
CA TYR A 1098 24.58 38.07 -1.46
C TYR A 1098 25.05 37.40 -0.18
N HIS A 1099 24.16 37.32 0.81
CA HIS A 1099 24.42 36.71 2.11
C HIS A 1099 24.12 35.21 2.04
N ILE A 1100 25.06 34.41 2.52
CA ILE A 1100 24.97 32.96 2.53
C ILE A 1100 25.24 32.49 3.96
N THR A 1101 24.34 31.67 4.51
CA THR A 1101 24.56 30.97 5.77
C THR A 1101 24.82 29.51 5.45
N LEU A 1102 26.00 29.02 5.84
CA LEU A 1102 26.42 27.64 5.69
C LEU A 1102 26.61 27.00 7.06
N GLU A 1103 26.58 25.68 7.10
CA GLU A 1103 26.96 24.90 8.27
C GLU A 1103 27.93 23.79 7.83
N GLY A 1104 28.88 23.45 8.68
CA GLY A 1104 29.92 22.47 8.36
C GLY A 1104 30.49 21.84 9.62
N LYS A 1105 31.20 20.73 9.45
CA LYS A 1105 31.91 20.07 10.55
C LYS A 1105 32.90 21.03 11.19
N SER A 1106 32.93 21.02 12.51
CA SER A 1106 33.80 21.87 13.32
C SER A 1106 35.27 21.74 12.90
N GLY A 1107 35.96 22.88 12.73
CA GLY A 1107 37.35 22.95 12.23
C GLY A 1107 37.54 22.48 10.77
N GLY A 1108 36.47 22.09 10.09
CA GLY A 1108 36.50 21.49 8.76
C GLY A 1108 36.62 22.53 7.64
N ARG A 1109 36.93 22.05 6.43
CA ARG A 1109 36.93 22.84 5.20
C ARG A 1109 35.86 22.29 4.25
N GLY A 1110 34.84 23.10 3.95
CA GLY A 1110 33.80 22.78 2.98
C GLY A 1110 34.01 23.48 1.64
N VAL A 1111 33.51 22.86 0.57
CA VAL A 1111 33.51 23.41 -0.79
C VAL A 1111 32.06 23.47 -1.29
N PHE A 1112 31.65 24.64 -1.77
CA PHE A 1112 30.31 24.91 -2.27
C PHE A 1112 30.41 25.59 -3.63
N TYR A 1113 29.31 25.63 -4.38
CA TYR A 1113 29.28 26.28 -5.68
C TYR A 1113 28.14 27.28 -5.78
N LEU A 1114 28.37 28.38 -6.48
CA LEU A 1114 27.33 29.35 -6.84
C LEU A 1114 27.40 29.66 -8.33
N LYS A 1115 26.28 30.13 -8.89
CA LYS A 1115 26.17 30.49 -10.30
C LYS A 1115 25.75 31.95 -10.45
N THR A 1116 26.35 32.64 -11.42
CA THR A 1116 26.06 34.05 -11.74
C THR A 1116 25.47 34.24 -13.15
N PHE A 1117 24.71 35.32 -13.35
CA PHE A 1117 24.09 35.65 -14.63
C PHE A 1117 24.46 37.07 -15.07
N GLY A 1118 25.61 37.19 -15.73
CA GLY A 1118 26.10 38.50 -16.20
C GLY A 1118 26.60 39.43 -15.09
N VAL A 1119 26.83 38.89 -13.89
CA VAL A 1119 27.42 39.63 -12.75
C VAL A 1119 28.86 39.23 -12.52
N SER A 1120 29.70 40.19 -12.14
CA SER A 1120 31.13 39.98 -11.85
C SER A 1120 31.35 40.07 -10.35
N ILE A 1121 31.87 39.01 -9.75
CA ILE A 1121 32.14 38.98 -8.30
C ILE A 1121 33.33 39.90 -8.02
N LYS A 1122 33.11 40.90 -7.15
CA LYS A 1122 34.13 41.88 -6.76
C LYS A 1122 34.89 41.45 -5.52
N ARG A 1123 34.18 40.90 -4.54
CA ARG A 1123 34.72 40.55 -3.22
C ARG A 1123 33.93 39.42 -2.57
N SER A 1124 34.61 38.63 -1.75
CA SER A 1124 33.99 37.70 -0.81
C SER A 1124 34.50 37.96 0.61
N GLU A 1125 33.62 37.80 1.59
CA GLU A 1125 33.92 37.82 3.01
C GLU A 1125 33.53 36.47 3.65
N GLY A 1126 34.39 35.93 4.51
CA GLY A 1126 34.14 34.66 5.22
C GLY A 1126 34.57 33.37 4.48
N GLY A 1127 34.95 33.46 3.22
CA GLY A 1127 35.43 32.33 2.41
C GLY A 1127 36.22 32.78 1.19
N GLU A 1128 36.90 31.85 0.54
CA GLU A 1128 37.65 32.07 -0.70
C GLU A 1128 36.77 31.71 -1.89
N ILE A 1129 36.69 32.61 -2.89
CA ILE A 1129 35.90 32.38 -4.10
C ILE A 1129 36.79 32.43 -5.34
N ILE A 1130 36.69 31.41 -6.18
CA ILE A 1130 37.43 31.31 -7.45
C ILE A 1130 36.52 30.84 -8.58
N PRO A 1131 36.81 31.19 -9.85
CA PRO A 1131 36.10 30.61 -10.98
C PRO A 1131 36.25 29.09 -11.00
N ALA A 1132 35.15 28.36 -11.21
CA ALA A 1132 35.13 26.90 -11.30
C ALA A 1132 34.95 26.44 -12.76
N PRO A 1133 35.21 25.15 -13.09
CA PRO A 1133 34.81 24.58 -14.36
C PRO A 1133 33.30 24.67 -14.58
N GLY A 1134 32.89 25.16 -15.75
CA GLY A 1134 31.49 25.40 -16.09
C GLY A 1134 31.19 26.88 -16.25
N GLU A 1135 30.34 27.20 -17.22
CA GLU A 1135 30.08 28.60 -17.57
C GLU A 1135 29.36 29.31 -16.41
N ARG A 1136 30.01 30.36 -15.86
CA ARG A 1136 29.47 31.24 -14.80
C ARG A 1136 29.34 30.57 -13.43
N VAL A 1137 30.09 29.50 -13.18
CA VAL A 1137 30.13 28.80 -11.88
C VAL A 1137 31.35 29.24 -11.09
N TRP A 1138 31.18 29.43 -9.79
CA TRP A 1138 32.23 29.83 -8.85
C TRP A 1138 32.30 28.82 -7.72
N GLU A 1139 33.51 28.40 -7.38
CA GLU A 1139 33.81 27.57 -6.22
C GLU A 1139 34.01 28.48 -5.00
N LEU A 1140 33.32 28.16 -3.91
CA LEU A 1140 33.40 28.83 -2.63
C LEU A 1140 33.99 27.86 -1.60
N THR A 1141 35.26 28.06 -1.26
CA THR A 1141 35.94 27.33 -0.19
C THR A 1141 35.71 28.04 1.15
N VAL A 1142 35.27 27.28 2.16
CA VAL A 1142 34.91 27.81 3.47
C VAL A 1142 35.58 27.00 4.58
N ARG A 1143 36.29 27.67 5.49
CA ARG A 1143 36.80 27.05 6.73
C ARG A 1143 35.84 27.34 7.88
N PHE A 1144 35.46 26.32 8.61
CA PHE A 1144 34.53 26.38 9.73
C PHE A 1144 35.30 26.49 11.04
N ASP A 1145 34.78 27.28 11.98
CA ASP A 1145 35.43 27.51 13.28
C ASP A 1145 35.31 26.26 14.17
N GLU A 1146 36.22 26.14 15.14
CA GLU A 1146 36.13 25.09 16.17
C GLU A 1146 34.93 25.35 17.09
N ASP A 1147 34.19 24.30 17.43
CA ASP A 1147 32.94 24.33 18.18
C ASP A 1147 32.75 22.98 18.88
N THR A 1148 32.43 23.04 20.17
CA THR A 1148 32.16 21.86 21.01
C THR A 1148 30.93 21.07 20.58
N ALA A 1149 30.00 21.67 19.83
CA ALA A 1149 28.79 21.02 19.32
C ALA A 1149 29.04 20.10 18.09
N GLY A 1150 30.28 20.06 17.57
CA GLY A 1150 30.69 19.21 16.45
C GLY A 1150 30.43 19.80 15.05
N TYR A 1151 29.55 20.80 14.94
CA TYR A 1151 29.30 21.58 13.72
C TYR A 1151 29.29 23.08 14.05
N SER A 1152 29.69 23.93 13.10
CA SER A 1152 29.62 25.38 13.25
C SER A 1152 28.97 26.04 12.04
N ARG A 1153 28.22 27.12 12.29
CA ARG A 1153 27.59 27.94 11.25
C ARG A 1153 28.52 29.07 10.84
N LYS A 1154 28.55 29.36 9.55
CA LYS A 1154 29.33 30.47 9.00
C LYS A 1154 28.50 31.33 8.08
N ALA A 1155 28.54 32.64 8.32
CA ALA A 1155 27.97 33.64 7.43
C ALA A 1155 29.03 34.10 6.43
N LEU A 1156 28.64 34.19 5.16
CA LEU A 1156 29.47 34.69 4.08
C LEU A 1156 28.73 35.78 3.31
N ILE A 1157 29.49 36.70 2.74
CA ILE A 1157 28.98 37.76 1.88
C ILE A 1157 29.74 37.73 0.55
N VAL A 1158 29.01 37.66 -0.55
CA VAL A 1158 29.55 37.78 -1.91
C VAL A 1158 29.01 39.06 -2.54
N GLU A 1159 29.90 40.01 -2.85
CA GLU A 1159 29.54 41.29 -3.47
C GLU A 1159 29.80 41.25 -4.98
N TRP A 1160 28.84 41.74 -5.77
CA TRP A 1160 28.95 41.83 -7.23
C TRP A 1160 28.70 43.24 -7.80
#